data_AF-A0A1Z2RUD6-F1
#
_entry.id   AF-A0A1Z2RUD6-F1
#
_cell.length_a   1.000
_cell.length_b   1.000
_cell.length_c   1.000
_cell.angle_alpha   90.00
_cell.angle_beta   90.00
_cell.angle_gamma   90.00
#
_symmetry.space_group_name_H-M   'P 1'
#
loop_
_entity.id
_entity.type
_entity.pdbx_description
1 polymer ?
#
loop_
_entity_poly.entity_id
_entity_poly.type
_entity_poly.pdbx_seq_one_letter_code
_entity_poly.pdbx_strand_id
1 'polypeptide(L)'
;MICTKAFHLHKILDATAQNLRYVIEQSIATNKGTGKLANDINGFAATVPELSASSELSLQSMPNYKPDESGTVDSDQVIFVNDADSKYRLMNRTINNQTGNDNSDNSPELLVGNDIDNSNPVVQAENLNWEYFLLNYGKLMGYNQDGNFDGFRIDAADNIDADVLDQMGQLMNDMYHMKGNPQNANNHLSYNEGYHSGAAQMLNKKGNPQLYMDSGEFYTLEHVLGRANNRDNISDLVTNSIVNRQNDVTENEATPNWSFVTNHDQRKNLINRLIIKDHPGIAYIMGSAYKAEYANQAWQEFYADQKKTDKQYAQYNVPAQYAILLSNKDTVPQIYYGDLYNETAQYMQEKSIYYDAITTLMKARKQFVSGGQTMTKLSDNLIASVRYGKGVANANSEGTDSLSRTSGMAVIVGNNPQMAEQTISINMGRAHANEQYRNLLDTTDNGLTYNADGAENPETLTTDDNGILKVTVKGYSNPYVSGYLGVWVPVVSGNQDVTTNAATVSADSNKIFESNAALDSHMIYQDFSLYQPEPTSTENHAYNIIAQNAELFNNLGITDFWMAPAYTPFGMSRYNEGYSMTDRYNLGTNANPTKYGSGEELANAIAALHSAGLKVQEDIVMNQMIGFSGQEAVTVTRTNDRGMQIYVNGKTYANQIYFAYTTGGGNGQETYGGKYLSELQSKYPDLFTTRAISTGVAPDPTTHITKWSAKYENGTSLQNIGIGLAVKLPNGDYAYLDGGNNDKFKTTLPEQMGSIDYYVQQELKN
;
A
#
# COMPACT_ATOMS: atom_id res chain seq x y z
N MET A 1 -57.95 27.17 -12.32
CA MET A 1 -57.76 26.21 -13.44
C MET A 1 -56.55 25.29 -13.25
N ILE A 2 -55.38 25.77 -12.78
CA ILE A 2 -54.19 24.92 -12.52
C ILE A 2 -54.42 23.98 -11.32
N CYS A 3 -55.02 24.47 -10.23
CA CYS A 3 -55.32 23.68 -9.03
C CYS A 3 -56.31 22.53 -9.29
N THR A 4 -57.30 22.73 -10.17
CA THR A 4 -58.31 21.73 -10.53
C THR A 4 -57.77 20.63 -11.44
N LYS A 5 -56.81 20.95 -12.32
CA LYS A 5 -56.12 19.97 -13.18
C LYS A 5 -55.15 19.08 -12.38
N ALA A 6 -54.43 19.65 -11.42
CA ALA A 6 -53.57 18.89 -10.50
C ALA A 6 -54.38 17.91 -9.63
N PHE A 7 -55.53 18.35 -9.12
CA PHE A 7 -56.42 17.49 -8.32
C PHE A 7 -57.04 16.33 -9.13
N HIS A 8 -57.36 16.56 -10.41
CA HIS A 8 -57.89 15.53 -11.30
C HIS A 8 -56.81 14.51 -11.68
N LEU A 9 -55.57 14.96 -11.88
CA LEU A 9 -54.42 14.10 -12.17
C LEU A 9 -54.07 13.19 -10.98
N HIS A 10 -54.14 13.70 -9.74
CA HIS A 10 -53.86 12.91 -8.54
C HIS A 10 -54.80 11.71 -8.40
N LYS A 11 -56.12 11.93 -8.54
CA LYS A 11 -57.12 10.85 -8.51
C LYS A 11 -56.91 9.79 -9.61
N ILE A 12 -56.45 10.21 -10.79
CA ILE A 12 -56.17 9.28 -11.90
C ILE A 12 -54.93 8.42 -11.58
N LEU A 13 -53.89 9.04 -11.00
CA LEU A 13 -52.69 8.31 -10.59
C LEU A 13 -52.99 7.30 -9.48
N ASP A 14 -53.78 7.67 -8.47
CA ASP A 14 -54.17 6.76 -7.39
C ASP A 14 -54.96 5.55 -7.91
N ALA A 15 -55.93 5.78 -8.79
CA ALA A 15 -56.71 4.70 -9.41
C ALA A 15 -55.82 3.79 -10.29
N THR A 16 -54.88 4.38 -11.01
CA THR A 16 -53.93 3.62 -11.85
C THR A 16 -52.98 2.79 -10.99
N ALA A 17 -52.43 3.36 -9.92
CA ALA A 17 -51.56 2.64 -8.97
C ALA A 17 -52.30 1.50 -8.28
N GLN A 18 -53.58 1.70 -7.90
CA GLN A 18 -54.42 0.64 -7.34
C GLN A 18 -54.64 -0.51 -8.34
N ASN A 19 -54.94 -0.20 -9.60
CA ASN A 19 -55.09 -1.22 -10.64
C ASN A 19 -53.78 -1.97 -10.91
N LEU A 20 -52.65 -1.27 -10.90
CA LEU A 20 -51.33 -1.88 -11.05
C LEU A 20 -51.05 -2.88 -9.92
N ARG A 21 -51.43 -2.56 -8.66
CA ARG A 21 -51.32 -3.51 -7.54
C ARG A 21 -52.10 -4.80 -7.80
N TYR A 22 -53.32 -4.73 -8.33
CA TYR A 22 -54.08 -5.95 -8.68
C TYR A 22 -53.41 -6.79 -9.76
N VAL A 23 -52.80 -6.14 -10.76
CA VAL A 23 -52.03 -6.84 -11.81
C VAL A 23 -50.76 -7.47 -11.23
N ILE A 24 -50.09 -6.80 -10.30
CA ILE A 24 -48.94 -7.36 -9.57
C ILE A 24 -49.37 -8.60 -8.79
N GLU A 25 -50.48 -8.57 -8.06
CA GLU A 25 -50.99 -9.75 -7.33
C GLU A 25 -51.32 -10.92 -8.27
N GLN A 26 -51.88 -10.65 -9.45
CA GLN A 26 -52.08 -11.69 -10.47
C GLN A 26 -50.76 -12.29 -10.95
N SER A 27 -49.72 -11.45 -11.13
CA SER A 27 -48.37 -11.90 -11.47
C SER A 27 -47.77 -12.74 -10.34
N ILE A 28 -47.89 -12.34 -9.08
CA ILE A 28 -47.42 -13.10 -7.92
C ILE A 28 -48.11 -14.45 -7.86
N ALA A 29 -49.44 -14.50 -8.01
CA ALA A 29 -50.21 -15.74 -8.00
C ALA A 29 -49.78 -16.68 -9.15
N THR A 30 -49.52 -16.12 -10.33
CA THR A 30 -49.07 -16.89 -11.52
C THR A 30 -47.65 -17.43 -11.33
N ASN A 31 -46.73 -16.61 -10.81
CA ASN A 31 -45.33 -16.97 -10.59
C ASN A 31 -45.07 -17.71 -9.27
N LYS A 32 -46.10 -17.83 -8.41
CA LYS A 32 -46.05 -18.44 -7.08
C LYS A 32 -44.94 -17.87 -6.18
N GLY A 33 -44.68 -16.58 -6.29
CA GLY A 33 -43.67 -15.90 -5.50
C GLY A 33 -43.40 -14.48 -5.97
N THR A 34 -42.62 -13.75 -5.17
CA THR A 34 -42.28 -12.35 -5.40
C THR A 34 -40.90 -12.15 -6.02
N GLY A 35 -40.17 -13.21 -6.38
CA GLY A 35 -38.82 -13.10 -6.96
C GLY A 35 -38.79 -12.23 -8.23
N LYS A 36 -39.79 -12.38 -9.12
CA LYS A 36 -39.93 -11.49 -10.30
C LYS A 36 -40.20 -10.04 -9.88
N LEU A 37 -41.10 -9.82 -8.92
CA LEU A 37 -41.43 -8.48 -8.43
C LEU A 37 -40.20 -7.80 -7.79
N ALA A 38 -39.41 -8.52 -7.00
CA ALA A 38 -38.19 -8.01 -6.40
C ALA A 38 -37.21 -7.50 -7.47
N ASN A 39 -36.98 -8.29 -8.53
CA ASN A 39 -36.15 -7.88 -9.65
C ASN A 39 -36.72 -6.66 -10.40
N ASP A 40 -38.04 -6.64 -10.64
CA ASP A 40 -38.70 -5.53 -11.33
C ASP A 40 -38.61 -4.23 -10.50
N ILE A 41 -38.77 -4.29 -9.17
CA ILE A 41 -38.63 -3.14 -8.26
C ILE A 41 -37.18 -2.64 -8.22
N ASN A 42 -36.20 -3.54 -8.13
CA ASN A 42 -34.78 -3.17 -8.18
C ASN A 42 -34.43 -2.51 -9.52
N GLY A 43 -34.93 -3.09 -10.62
CA GLY A 43 -34.77 -2.52 -11.96
C GLY A 43 -35.41 -1.14 -12.08
N PHE A 44 -36.59 -0.93 -11.49
CA PHE A 44 -37.24 0.38 -11.44
C PHE A 44 -36.42 1.39 -10.61
N ALA A 45 -36.01 1.03 -9.39
CA ALA A 45 -35.24 1.91 -8.51
C ALA A 45 -33.93 2.38 -9.17
N ALA A 46 -33.22 1.49 -9.88
CA ALA A 46 -32.00 1.82 -10.61
C ALA A 46 -32.20 2.88 -11.72
N THR A 47 -33.43 3.09 -12.22
CA THR A 47 -33.74 4.15 -13.20
C THR A 47 -34.10 5.50 -12.56
N VAL A 48 -34.32 5.53 -11.24
CA VAL A 48 -34.74 6.74 -10.51
C VAL A 48 -33.51 7.35 -9.83
N PRO A 49 -33.08 8.57 -10.20
CA PRO A 49 -31.81 9.13 -9.72
C PRO A 49 -31.69 9.19 -8.19
N GLU A 50 -32.73 9.64 -7.48
CA GLU A 50 -32.70 9.76 -6.02
C GLU A 50 -32.65 8.40 -5.28
N LEU A 51 -33.04 7.31 -5.95
CA LEU A 51 -33.03 5.95 -5.40
C LEU A 51 -31.83 5.13 -5.90
N SER A 52 -30.84 5.79 -6.51
CA SER A 52 -29.67 5.15 -7.13
C SER A 52 -28.41 6.00 -7.04
N ALA A 53 -27.26 5.41 -7.39
CA ALA A 53 -25.93 6.00 -7.32
C ALA A 53 -25.80 7.42 -7.90
N SER A 54 -26.54 7.75 -8.96
CA SER A 54 -26.40 9.04 -9.65
C SER A 54 -26.70 10.25 -8.77
N SER A 55 -27.57 10.10 -7.76
CA SER A 55 -27.88 11.18 -6.80
C SER A 55 -26.78 11.42 -5.76
N GLU A 56 -25.81 10.52 -5.64
CA GLU A 56 -24.66 10.69 -4.74
C GLU A 56 -23.62 11.68 -5.28
N LEU A 57 -23.79 12.12 -6.54
CA LEU A 57 -22.99 13.18 -7.17
C LEU A 57 -21.51 12.80 -7.32
N SER A 58 -21.24 11.68 -8.01
CA SER A 58 -19.87 11.29 -8.39
C SER A 58 -19.26 12.29 -9.39
N LEU A 59 -17.98 12.62 -9.23
CA LEU A 59 -17.21 13.43 -10.17
C LEU A 59 -17.10 12.77 -11.55
N GLN A 60 -17.26 11.45 -11.64
CA GLN A 60 -17.30 10.70 -12.91
C GLN A 60 -18.48 11.13 -13.81
N SER A 61 -19.49 11.80 -13.25
CA SER A 61 -20.62 12.37 -14.00
C SER A 61 -20.32 13.72 -14.67
N MET A 62 -19.17 14.34 -14.38
CA MET A 62 -18.80 15.63 -14.93
C MET A 62 -18.59 15.57 -16.46
N PRO A 63 -19.01 16.60 -17.21
CA PRO A 63 -18.72 16.66 -18.64
C PRO A 63 -17.21 16.57 -18.91
N ASN A 64 -16.83 15.69 -19.84
CA ASN A 64 -15.43 15.43 -20.20
C ASN A 64 -14.55 14.90 -19.04
N TYR A 65 -15.16 14.24 -18.05
CA TYR A 65 -14.40 13.53 -17.02
C TYR A 65 -13.37 12.59 -17.64
N LYS A 66 -12.17 12.59 -17.05
CA LYS A 66 -11.07 11.69 -17.42
C LYS A 66 -10.84 10.73 -16.26
N PRO A 67 -11.00 9.41 -16.48
CA PRO A 67 -10.65 8.42 -15.47
C PRO A 67 -9.18 8.57 -15.05
N ASP A 68 -8.94 8.41 -13.76
CA ASP A 68 -7.61 8.46 -13.17
C ASP A 68 -7.00 7.05 -13.06
N GLU A 69 -5.69 6.94 -13.22
CA GLU A 69 -4.98 5.66 -13.23
C GLU A 69 -4.76 5.06 -11.82
N SER A 70 -4.88 5.86 -10.75
CA SER A 70 -4.94 5.35 -9.37
C SER A 70 -6.08 4.34 -9.18
N GLY A 71 -7.12 4.41 -10.03
CA GLY A 71 -8.26 3.51 -10.01
C GLY A 71 -9.33 3.87 -8.99
N THR A 72 -9.18 5.01 -8.29
CA THR A 72 -10.12 5.61 -7.33
C THR A 72 -10.52 7.01 -7.79
N VAL A 73 -11.52 7.58 -7.12
CA VAL A 73 -11.91 8.99 -7.31
C VAL A 73 -11.87 9.65 -5.93
N ASP A 74 -10.73 10.21 -5.58
CA ASP A 74 -10.42 10.59 -4.20
C ASP A 74 -11.43 11.57 -3.60
N SER A 75 -12.02 12.43 -4.43
CA SER A 75 -13.05 13.39 -4.03
C SER A 75 -14.49 12.88 -4.13
N ASP A 76 -14.73 11.59 -4.33
CA ASP A 76 -16.05 10.95 -4.23
C ASP A 76 -16.32 10.44 -2.80
N GLN A 77 -16.43 11.40 -1.88
CA GLN A 77 -16.56 11.14 -0.45
C GLN A 77 -17.84 11.73 0.16
N VAL A 78 -18.26 11.12 1.27
CA VAL A 78 -19.16 11.71 2.26
C VAL A 78 -18.56 11.60 3.66
N ILE A 79 -18.73 12.64 4.48
CA ILE A 79 -18.39 12.60 5.90
C ILE A 79 -19.63 12.37 6.76
N PHE A 80 -19.45 11.71 7.90
CA PHE A 80 -20.47 11.58 8.92
C PHE A 80 -20.51 12.84 9.77
N VAL A 81 -21.69 13.46 9.84
CA VAL A 81 -21.90 14.67 10.62
C VAL A 81 -22.10 14.32 12.10
N ASN A 82 -21.59 15.16 12.98
CA ASN A 82 -21.69 14.97 14.43
C ASN A 82 -23.12 15.24 14.91
N ASP A 83 -23.91 14.17 15.08
CA ASP A 83 -25.26 14.23 15.63
C ASP A 83 -25.32 13.93 17.16
N ALA A 84 -24.19 14.15 17.85
CA ALA A 84 -23.88 13.82 19.27
C ALA A 84 -23.16 12.47 19.54
N ASP A 85 -22.89 11.65 18.51
CA ASP A 85 -22.33 10.29 18.67
C ASP A 85 -20.79 10.20 18.70
N SER A 86 -20.06 11.15 18.10
CA SER A 86 -18.59 11.28 18.26
C SER A 86 -18.20 12.68 18.69
N LYS A 87 -17.22 12.76 19.60
CA LYS A 87 -16.56 14.01 20.04
C LYS A 87 -15.20 14.22 19.35
N TYR A 88 -14.82 13.30 18.47
CA TYR A 88 -13.52 13.24 17.82
C TYR A 88 -13.70 13.56 16.33
N ARG A 89 -13.38 12.65 15.40
CA ARG A 89 -13.31 12.92 13.96
C ARG A 89 -12.44 14.14 13.65
N LEU A 90 -11.27 14.20 14.28
CA LEU A 90 -10.26 15.21 14.00
C LEU A 90 -9.58 14.85 12.68
N MET A 91 -10.23 15.18 11.57
CA MET A 91 -9.73 14.84 10.25
C MET A 91 -8.52 15.71 9.85
N ASN A 92 -7.69 15.16 8.97
CA ASN A 92 -6.48 15.74 8.38
C ASN A 92 -5.40 16.05 9.43
N ARG A 93 -5.30 15.24 10.50
CA ARG A 93 -4.21 15.29 11.50
C ARG A 93 -3.01 14.45 11.03
N THR A 94 -2.71 14.60 9.76
CA THR A 94 -1.76 13.80 9.00
C THR A 94 -0.39 14.47 9.00
N ILE A 95 0.67 13.66 9.05
CA ILE A 95 2.07 14.09 8.90
C ILE A 95 2.43 15.26 9.86
N ASN A 96 2.89 16.42 9.35
CA ASN A 96 3.26 17.56 10.20
C ASN A 96 2.01 18.26 10.79
N ASN A 97 0.81 18.02 10.25
CA ASN A 97 -0.44 18.60 10.72
C ASN A 97 -1.07 17.84 11.90
N GLN A 98 -0.34 16.94 12.56
CA GLN A 98 -0.82 16.20 13.74
C GLN A 98 -1.44 17.11 14.82
N THR A 99 -0.83 18.27 15.08
CA THR A 99 -1.34 19.28 16.03
C THR A 99 -2.48 20.14 15.48
N GLY A 100 -2.77 20.04 14.17
CA GLY A 100 -3.74 20.86 13.45
C GLY A 100 -3.27 22.29 13.12
N ASN A 101 -1.97 22.59 13.19
CA ASN A 101 -1.43 23.93 12.95
C ASN A 101 -0.40 24.06 11.82
N ASP A 102 -0.04 22.96 11.15
CA ASP A 102 0.95 22.93 10.07
C ASP A 102 0.48 22.01 8.94
N ASN A 103 -0.31 22.56 8.02
CA ASN A 103 -0.82 21.83 6.87
C ASN A 103 0.06 22.03 5.62
N SER A 104 1.38 22.15 5.79
CA SER A 104 2.32 22.28 4.66
C SER A 104 2.28 21.09 3.72
N ASP A 105 2.04 19.89 4.26
CA ASP A 105 1.99 18.65 3.49
C ASP A 105 0.68 18.50 2.71
N ASN A 106 -0.41 19.04 3.27
CA ASN A 106 -1.76 18.97 2.70
C ASN A 106 -2.18 17.54 2.29
N SER A 107 -1.75 16.54 3.06
CA SER A 107 -2.15 15.14 2.86
C SER A 107 -3.61 14.93 3.31
N PRO A 108 -4.46 14.25 2.52
CA PRO A 108 -5.88 14.07 2.82
C PRO A 108 -6.13 13.00 3.89
N GLU A 109 -7.27 13.08 4.58
CA GLU A 109 -7.75 11.98 5.45
C GLU A 109 -8.34 10.84 4.61
N LEU A 110 -9.26 11.15 3.69
CA LEU A 110 -10.10 10.14 3.04
C LEU A 110 -9.45 9.62 1.75
N LEU A 111 -9.35 8.28 1.65
CA LEU A 111 -8.94 7.57 0.43
C LEU A 111 -10.11 6.83 -0.23
N VAL A 112 -10.50 5.68 0.32
CA VAL A 112 -11.57 4.81 -0.19
C VAL A 112 -12.12 3.96 0.95
N GLY A 113 -13.39 3.54 0.86
CA GLY A 113 -14.01 2.69 1.87
C GLY A 113 -14.61 3.45 3.04
N ASN A 114 -14.89 2.74 4.14
CA ASN A 114 -15.27 3.34 5.42
C ASN A 114 -14.01 3.78 6.15
N ASP A 115 -13.84 5.08 6.27
CA ASP A 115 -12.66 5.72 6.85
C ASP A 115 -12.74 5.71 8.37
N ILE A 116 -11.72 5.15 9.03
CA ILE A 116 -11.69 4.93 10.47
C ILE A 116 -11.24 6.19 11.20
N ASP A 117 -11.97 6.60 12.24
CA ASP A 117 -11.64 7.74 13.08
C ASP A 117 -10.46 7.42 14.01
N ASN A 118 -9.24 7.45 13.48
CA ASN A 118 -8.00 7.21 14.21
C ASN A 118 -7.65 8.30 15.24
N SER A 119 -8.44 9.39 15.27
CA SER A 119 -8.38 10.40 16.35
C SER A 119 -9.21 10.00 17.58
N ASN A 120 -10.05 8.98 17.50
CA ASN A 120 -10.86 8.51 18.63
C ASN A 120 -9.99 7.67 19.59
N PRO A 121 -9.84 8.03 20.88
CA PRO A 121 -9.00 7.29 21.83
C PRO A 121 -9.38 5.82 22.02
N VAL A 122 -10.65 5.46 21.81
CA VAL A 122 -11.09 4.06 21.86
C VAL A 122 -10.57 3.29 20.64
N VAL A 123 -10.55 3.93 19.46
CA VAL A 123 -9.97 3.37 18.23
C VAL A 123 -8.45 3.28 18.35
N GLN A 124 -7.79 4.30 18.90
CA GLN A 124 -6.35 4.26 19.19
C GLN A 124 -5.97 3.08 20.10
N ALA A 125 -6.75 2.81 21.15
CA ALA A 125 -6.55 1.64 21.99
C ALA A 125 -6.79 0.32 21.22
N GLU A 126 -7.82 0.26 20.38
CA GLU A 126 -8.09 -0.91 19.53
C GLU A 126 -6.94 -1.18 18.54
N ASN A 127 -6.28 -0.15 18.00
CA ASN A 127 -5.09 -0.32 17.16
C ASN A 127 -3.94 -0.97 17.95
N LEU A 128 -3.66 -0.52 19.18
CA LEU A 128 -2.67 -1.16 20.06
C LEU A 128 -3.00 -2.63 20.35
N ASN A 129 -4.29 -2.95 20.51
CA ASN A 129 -4.76 -4.32 20.69
C ASN A 129 -4.50 -5.18 19.44
N TRP A 130 -4.73 -4.61 18.25
CA TRP A 130 -4.51 -5.28 16.97
C TRP A 130 -3.03 -5.48 16.66
N GLU A 131 -2.20 -4.46 16.89
CA GLU A 131 -0.74 -4.54 16.77
C GLU A 131 -0.18 -5.65 17.67
N TYR A 132 -0.59 -5.68 18.94
CA TYR A 132 -0.19 -6.74 19.88
C TYR A 132 -0.63 -8.13 19.41
N PHE A 133 -1.83 -8.23 18.83
CA PHE A 133 -2.33 -9.47 18.26
C PHE A 133 -1.44 -9.99 17.13
N LEU A 134 -1.07 -9.14 16.18
CA LEU A 134 -0.23 -9.51 15.03
C LEU A 134 1.19 -9.89 15.47
N LEU A 135 1.80 -9.08 16.36
CA LEU A 135 3.13 -9.34 16.93
C LEU A 135 3.22 -10.62 17.79
N ASN A 136 2.07 -11.23 18.11
CA ASN A 136 1.98 -12.49 18.87
C ASN A 136 1.04 -13.51 18.21
N TYR A 137 0.82 -13.38 16.90
CA TYR A 137 -0.25 -14.07 16.19
C TYR A 137 -0.27 -15.59 16.40
N GLY A 138 0.83 -16.28 16.04
CA GLY A 138 0.93 -17.73 16.16
C GLY A 138 0.73 -18.23 17.60
N LYS A 139 1.27 -17.51 18.59
CA LYS A 139 1.07 -17.81 20.02
C LYS A 139 -0.38 -17.64 20.45
N LEU A 140 -1.00 -16.52 20.08
CA LEU A 140 -2.36 -16.17 20.52
C LEU A 140 -3.43 -17.05 19.87
N MET A 141 -3.19 -17.48 18.63
CA MET A 141 -4.09 -18.37 17.89
C MET A 141 -3.90 -19.87 18.21
N GLY A 142 -2.82 -20.22 18.92
CA GLY A 142 -2.47 -21.62 19.19
C GLY A 142 -1.99 -22.36 17.94
N TYR A 143 -1.43 -21.64 16.97
CA TYR A 143 -0.76 -22.19 15.79
C TYR A 143 0.74 -22.39 16.08
N ASN A 144 1.59 -22.21 15.09
CA ASN A 144 3.03 -22.28 15.29
C ASN A 144 3.50 -21.16 16.24
N GLN A 145 4.19 -21.52 17.33
CA GLN A 145 4.59 -20.55 18.36
C GLN A 145 5.63 -19.52 17.89
N ASP A 146 6.38 -19.85 16.84
CA ASP A 146 7.35 -18.94 16.21
C ASP A 146 6.73 -18.18 15.02
N GLY A 147 5.45 -18.40 14.72
CA GLY A 147 4.70 -17.75 13.65
C GLY A 147 4.11 -16.40 14.06
N ASN A 148 4.94 -15.46 14.54
CA ASN A 148 4.51 -14.12 14.93
C ASN A 148 5.25 -13.08 14.09
N PHE A 149 4.59 -12.00 13.69
CA PHE A 149 5.26 -10.92 12.96
C PHE A 149 6.28 -10.20 13.84
N ASP A 150 7.33 -9.66 13.21
CA ASP A 150 8.39 -8.91 13.90
C ASP A 150 8.17 -7.40 13.86
N GLY A 151 7.43 -6.90 12.87
CA GLY A 151 7.19 -5.47 12.66
C GLY A 151 6.09 -5.25 11.62
N PHE A 152 6.03 -4.04 11.07
CA PHE A 152 4.92 -3.62 10.21
C PHE A 152 5.38 -2.86 8.97
N ARG A 153 4.69 -3.11 7.85
CA ARG A 153 4.50 -2.11 6.80
C ARG A 153 3.22 -1.36 7.16
N ILE A 154 3.28 -0.04 7.33
CA ILE A 154 2.13 0.77 7.73
C ILE A 154 1.48 1.36 6.47
N ASP A 155 0.30 0.84 6.11
CA ASP A 155 -0.51 1.32 4.99
C ASP A 155 -1.00 2.75 5.22
N ALA A 156 -1.01 3.55 4.15
CA ALA A 156 -1.62 4.87 4.14
C ALA A 156 -1.22 5.76 5.34
N ALA A 157 0.06 5.74 5.74
CA ALA A 157 0.54 6.46 6.92
C ALA A 157 0.39 7.99 6.80
N ASP A 158 0.27 8.49 5.57
CA ASP A 158 0.01 9.89 5.26
C ASP A 158 -1.48 10.28 5.41
N ASN A 159 -2.40 9.32 5.64
CA ASN A 159 -3.85 9.53 5.58
C ASN A 159 -4.58 9.28 6.89
N ILE A 160 -3.87 8.78 7.90
CA ILE A 160 -4.37 8.54 9.25
C ILE A 160 -3.89 9.62 10.22
N ASP A 161 -4.60 9.81 11.33
CA ASP A 161 -4.11 10.63 12.44
C ASP A 161 -2.73 10.14 12.89
N ALA A 162 -1.70 11.00 12.78
CA ALA A 162 -0.31 10.63 13.04
C ALA A 162 -0.04 10.23 14.51
N ASP A 163 -1.00 10.43 15.42
CA ASP A 163 -0.98 9.88 16.78
C ASP A 163 -0.72 8.36 16.80
N VAL A 164 -1.29 7.60 15.85
CA VAL A 164 -1.14 6.14 15.83
C VAL A 164 0.29 5.70 15.48
N LEU A 165 1.06 6.53 14.75
CA LEU A 165 2.47 6.26 14.46
C LEU A 165 3.35 6.41 15.71
N ASP A 166 3.04 7.39 16.56
CA ASP A 166 3.69 7.57 17.86
C ASP A 166 3.38 6.39 18.79
N GLN A 167 2.10 5.97 18.82
CA GLN A 167 1.61 4.91 19.69
C GLN A 167 2.18 3.54 19.31
N MET A 168 2.26 3.21 18.03
CA MET A 168 2.93 2.01 17.54
C MET A 168 4.41 2.00 17.93
N GLY A 169 5.11 3.14 17.71
CA GLY A 169 6.50 3.30 18.11
C GLY A 169 6.71 3.11 19.62
N GLN A 170 5.77 3.60 20.44
CA GLN A 170 5.78 3.40 21.89
C GLN A 170 5.56 1.93 22.26
N LEU A 171 4.52 1.28 21.73
CA LEU A 171 4.22 -0.13 22.01
C LEU A 171 5.40 -1.03 21.68
N MET A 172 5.96 -0.90 20.47
CA MET A 172 7.09 -1.71 20.05
C MET A 172 8.33 -1.42 20.89
N ASN A 173 8.55 -0.17 21.32
CA ASN A 173 9.63 0.15 22.24
C ASN A 173 9.42 -0.44 23.65
N ASP A 174 8.21 -0.47 24.16
CA ASP A 174 7.90 -1.05 25.46
C ASP A 174 8.08 -2.58 25.45
N MET A 175 7.68 -3.22 24.35
CA MET A 175 7.82 -4.66 24.14
C MET A 175 9.25 -5.11 23.87
N TYR A 176 10.00 -4.34 23.07
CA TYR A 176 11.26 -4.79 22.49
C TYR A 176 12.47 -3.89 22.81
N HIS A 177 12.29 -2.79 23.52
CA HIS A 177 13.36 -1.87 23.94
C HIS A 177 14.20 -1.37 22.76
N MET A 178 13.54 -0.82 21.74
CA MET A 178 14.16 -0.42 20.47
C MET A 178 14.95 0.89 20.57
N LYS A 179 14.45 1.88 21.32
CA LYS A 179 15.05 3.21 21.38
C LYS A 179 16.44 3.17 22.04
N GLY A 180 17.45 3.67 21.34
CA GLY A 180 18.86 3.60 21.75
C GLY A 180 19.48 2.21 21.63
N ASN A 181 18.83 1.27 20.93
CA ASN A 181 19.33 -0.08 20.72
C ASN A 181 19.13 -0.52 19.26
N PRO A 182 20.09 -0.22 18.37
CA PRO A 182 20.01 -0.57 16.95
C PRO A 182 19.74 -2.05 16.68
N GLN A 183 20.26 -2.96 17.52
CA GLN A 183 20.03 -4.39 17.34
C GLN A 183 18.56 -4.77 17.55
N ASN A 184 17.91 -4.20 18.55
CA ASN A 184 16.50 -4.45 18.81
C ASN A 184 15.62 -3.73 17.79
N ALA A 185 15.92 -2.47 17.47
CA ALA A 185 15.20 -1.71 16.45
C ALA A 185 15.23 -2.46 15.10
N ASN A 186 16.41 -2.85 14.62
CA ASN A 186 16.56 -3.52 13.34
C ASN A 186 15.95 -4.94 13.30
N ASN A 187 15.81 -5.61 14.45
CA ASN A 187 15.09 -6.88 14.54
C ASN A 187 13.57 -6.72 14.44
N HIS A 188 13.07 -5.49 14.60
CA HIS A 188 11.65 -5.15 14.58
C HIS A 188 11.41 -4.02 13.56
N LEU A 189 11.97 -4.21 12.35
CA LEU A 189 11.92 -3.22 11.29
C LEU A 189 10.46 -2.89 10.95
N SER A 190 10.14 -1.60 10.96
CA SER A 190 8.83 -1.07 10.58
C SER A 190 9.00 0.14 9.66
N TYR A 191 8.14 0.23 8.64
CA TYR A 191 8.30 1.21 7.57
C TYR A 191 6.95 1.71 7.06
N ASN A 192 6.84 3.04 6.94
CA ASN A 192 5.60 3.72 6.59
C ASN A 192 5.49 3.85 5.08
N GLU A 193 4.35 3.50 4.50
CA GLU A 193 3.99 3.95 3.17
C GLU A 193 3.53 5.41 3.21
N GLY A 194 4.15 6.24 2.38
CA GLY A 194 3.74 7.62 2.18
C GLY A 194 4.39 8.23 0.94
N TYR A 195 3.63 9.04 0.21
CA TYR A 195 4.10 9.72 -1.00
C TYR A 195 4.43 11.20 -0.74
N HIS A 196 4.37 11.67 0.51
CA HIS A 196 4.69 13.03 0.90
C HIS A 196 6.07 13.15 1.57
N SER A 197 6.97 13.94 0.99
CA SER A 197 8.34 14.11 1.49
C SER A 197 8.43 14.77 2.88
N GLY A 198 7.40 15.51 3.31
CA GLY A 198 7.33 16.09 4.64
C GLY A 198 7.31 15.07 5.78
N ALA A 199 6.96 13.81 5.51
CA ALA A 199 7.01 12.71 6.47
C ALA A 199 8.43 12.42 6.96
N ALA A 200 9.46 12.65 6.12
CA ALA A 200 10.86 12.55 6.54
C ALA A 200 11.17 13.52 7.70
N GLN A 201 10.71 14.76 7.61
CA GLN A 201 10.87 15.76 8.66
C GLN A 201 10.12 15.35 9.94
N MET A 202 8.90 14.86 9.80
CA MET A 202 8.09 14.39 10.93
C MET A 202 8.80 13.25 11.68
N LEU A 203 9.24 12.21 10.97
CA LEU A 203 9.90 11.03 11.55
C LEU A 203 11.23 11.40 12.22
N ASN A 204 12.04 12.26 11.58
CA ASN A 204 13.29 12.74 12.16
C ASN A 204 13.10 13.45 13.51
N LYS A 205 12.05 14.28 13.65
CA LYS A 205 11.68 14.94 14.91
C LYS A 205 11.23 13.97 16.00
N LYS A 206 10.65 12.83 15.61
CA LYS A 206 10.14 11.78 16.50
C LYS A 206 11.18 10.72 16.88
N GLY A 207 12.40 10.84 16.37
CA GLY A 207 13.46 9.87 16.63
C GLY A 207 13.38 8.62 15.76
N ASN A 208 12.74 8.72 14.59
CA ASN A 208 12.63 7.67 13.58
C ASN A 208 12.02 6.36 14.11
N PRO A 209 10.77 6.37 14.60
CA PRO A 209 10.11 5.15 15.09
C PRO A 209 9.76 4.16 13.97
N GLN A 210 9.67 4.64 12.72
CA GLN A 210 9.54 3.84 11.50
C GLN A 210 10.40 4.46 10.39
N LEU A 211 10.70 3.70 9.32
CA LEU A 211 11.40 4.23 8.15
C LEU A 211 10.46 5.08 7.28
N TYR A 212 11.01 6.16 6.71
CA TYR A 212 10.38 6.99 5.69
C TYR A 212 10.43 6.32 4.30
N MET A 213 9.36 6.39 3.49
CA MET A 213 9.39 5.93 2.11
C MET A 213 9.97 7.00 1.18
N ASP A 214 11.13 6.75 0.58
CA ASP A 214 11.74 7.67 -0.38
C ASP A 214 11.11 7.55 -1.78
N SER A 215 9.85 7.99 -1.90
CA SER A 215 9.13 8.02 -3.18
C SER A 215 9.80 8.93 -4.23
N GLY A 216 10.61 9.91 -3.79
CA GLY A 216 11.41 10.75 -4.66
C GLY A 216 12.40 9.94 -5.49
N GLU A 217 13.06 8.94 -4.89
CA GLU A 217 13.95 8.03 -5.60
C GLU A 217 13.20 7.22 -6.66
N PHE A 218 12.00 6.70 -6.35
CA PHE A 218 11.17 5.99 -7.33
C PHE A 218 10.88 6.85 -8.57
N TYR A 219 10.38 8.08 -8.38
CA TYR A 219 10.08 8.97 -9.49
C TYR A 219 11.34 9.36 -10.27
N THR A 220 12.47 9.58 -9.58
CA THR A 220 13.75 9.87 -10.23
C THR A 220 14.21 8.69 -11.10
N LEU A 221 14.14 7.46 -10.59
CA LEU A 221 14.47 6.25 -11.35
C LEU A 221 13.57 6.10 -12.59
N GLU A 222 12.25 6.29 -12.44
CA GLU A 222 11.31 6.25 -13.56
C GLU A 222 11.63 7.33 -14.60
N HIS A 223 11.82 8.58 -14.17
CA HIS A 223 11.98 9.71 -15.08
C HIS A 223 13.31 9.69 -15.82
N VAL A 224 14.39 9.28 -15.14
CA VAL A 224 15.75 9.25 -15.72
C VAL A 224 15.99 8.00 -16.55
N LEU A 225 15.48 6.84 -16.12
CA LEU A 225 15.81 5.53 -16.70
C LEU A 225 14.61 4.83 -17.35
N GLY A 226 13.42 4.99 -16.77
CA GLY A 226 12.20 4.25 -17.09
C GLY A 226 11.44 4.70 -18.33
N ARG A 227 11.53 5.99 -18.70
CA ARG A 227 10.82 6.55 -19.87
C ARG A 227 11.43 6.15 -21.21
N ALA A 228 10.59 6.11 -22.25
CA ALA A 228 11.03 5.93 -23.64
C ALA A 228 11.74 7.17 -24.20
N ASN A 229 11.19 8.36 -23.92
CA ASN A 229 11.63 9.66 -24.42
C ASN A 229 11.56 10.70 -23.30
N ASN A 230 12.19 11.87 -23.51
CA ASN A 230 12.21 12.96 -22.53
C ASN A 230 12.66 12.47 -21.14
N ARG A 231 13.79 11.74 -21.14
CA ARG A 231 14.44 11.32 -19.90
C ARG A 231 15.04 12.54 -19.21
N ASP A 232 14.89 12.57 -17.90
CA ASP A 232 15.52 13.57 -17.05
C ASP A 232 17.05 13.35 -17.02
N ASN A 233 17.81 14.27 -16.43
CA ASN A 233 19.27 14.20 -16.50
C ASN A 233 19.80 13.02 -15.67
N ILE A 234 20.84 12.33 -16.15
CA ILE A 234 21.45 11.24 -15.39
C ILE A 234 21.98 11.69 -14.01
N SER A 235 22.32 12.98 -13.85
CA SER A 235 22.76 13.54 -12.57
C SER A 235 21.66 13.61 -11.52
N ASP A 236 20.39 13.52 -11.91
CA ASP A 236 19.28 13.64 -10.98
C ASP A 236 19.26 12.45 -10.01
N LEU A 237 19.79 11.29 -10.43
CA LEU A 237 20.06 10.11 -9.57
C LEU A 237 20.99 10.43 -8.38
N VAL A 238 21.75 11.52 -8.43
CA VAL A 238 22.66 11.93 -7.36
C VAL A 238 21.94 12.73 -6.28
N THR A 239 20.94 13.52 -6.66
CA THR A 239 20.43 14.62 -5.85
C THR A 239 18.94 14.59 -5.57
N ASN A 240 18.14 13.89 -6.40
CA ASN A 240 16.68 13.88 -6.33
C ASN A 240 16.18 12.65 -5.55
N SER A 241 16.69 12.52 -4.33
CA SER A 241 16.33 11.53 -3.31
C SER A 241 16.38 12.25 -1.96
N ILE A 242 15.81 11.64 -0.90
CA ILE A 242 16.01 12.16 0.46
C ILE A 242 17.49 12.18 0.89
N VAL A 243 18.34 11.41 0.20
CA VAL A 243 19.79 11.37 0.40
C VAL A 243 20.53 11.85 -0.84
N ASN A 244 21.42 12.83 -0.67
CA ASN A 244 22.35 13.23 -1.72
C ASN A 244 23.56 12.29 -1.73
N ARG A 245 23.81 11.61 -2.86
CA ARG A 245 24.83 10.57 -2.99
C ARG A 245 26.06 11.01 -3.78
N GLN A 246 26.27 12.33 -3.93
CA GLN A 246 27.44 12.86 -4.65
C GLN A 246 28.74 12.39 -4.01
N ASN A 247 28.81 12.42 -2.68
CA ASN A 247 29.93 11.94 -1.87
C ASN A 247 29.44 11.67 -0.44
N ASP A 248 28.68 10.58 -0.29
CA ASP A 248 28.09 10.12 0.97
C ASP A 248 29.10 9.25 1.74
N VAL A 249 29.74 9.85 2.73
CA VAL A 249 30.92 9.30 3.43
C VAL A 249 30.76 9.33 4.96
N THR A 250 29.55 9.62 5.44
CA THR A 250 29.18 9.70 6.87
C THR A 250 28.11 8.67 7.20
N GLU A 251 27.82 8.44 8.47
CA GLU A 251 26.75 7.55 8.93
C GLU A 251 25.96 8.26 10.03
N ASN A 252 24.71 7.85 10.24
CA ASN A 252 23.74 8.41 11.19
C ASN A 252 23.34 9.88 10.90
N GLU A 253 23.55 10.36 9.68
CA GLU A 253 23.17 11.72 9.26
C GLU A 253 21.91 11.73 8.37
N ALA A 254 21.79 10.74 7.46
CA ALA A 254 20.65 10.61 6.57
C ALA A 254 19.37 10.22 7.32
N THR A 255 18.22 10.62 6.77
CA THR A 255 16.91 10.11 7.22
C THR A 255 16.85 8.60 6.98
N PRO A 256 16.63 7.76 8.00
CA PRO A 256 16.38 6.33 7.80
C PRO A 256 15.17 6.13 6.90
N ASN A 257 15.39 5.45 5.77
CA ASN A 257 14.39 5.35 4.72
C ASN A 257 14.42 3.97 4.05
N TRP A 258 13.33 3.67 3.37
CA TRP A 258 13.23 2.57 2.43
C TRP A 258 12.89 3.11 1.04
N SER A 259 13.35 2.42 0.00
CA SER A 259 13.22 2.86 -1.40
C SER A 259 12.91 1.67 -2.32
N PHE A 260 12.34 1.93 -3.49
CA PHE A 260 11.85 0.87 -4.38
C PHE A 260 11.93 1.28 -5.87
N VAL A 261 11.99 0.28 -6.74
CA VAL A 261 11.80 0.45 -8.21
C VAL A 261 10.32 0.29 -8.58
N THR A 262 9.65 -0.69 -7.98
CA THR A 262 8.24 -0.99 -8.22
C THR A 262 7.59 -1.36 -6.90
N ASN A 263 6.31 -1.05 -6.75
CA ASN A 263 5.43 -1.68 -5.76
C ASN A 263 4.11 -2.07 -6.44
N HIS A 264 3.20 -2.70 -5.69
CA HIS A 264 1.93 -3.18 -6.25
C HIS A 264 1.07 -2.06 -6.84
N ASP A 265 1.06 -0.87 -6.24
CA ASP A 265 0.30 0.28 -6.72
C ASP A 265 0.87 0.90 -7.99
N GLN A 266 2.20 0.96 -8.12
CA GLN A 266 2.81 1.47 -9.35
C GLN A 266 2.53 0.55 -10.53
N ARG A 267 2.49 -0.78 -10.31
CA ARG A 267 2.03 -1.71 -11.34
C ARG A 267 0.55 -1.53 -11.67
N LYS A 268 -0.31 -1.37 -10.64
CA LYS A 268 -1.74 -1.07 -10.82
C LYS A 268 -1.97 0.16 -11.68
N ASN A 269 -1.27 1.27 -11.40
CA ASN A 269 -1.39 2.51 -12.16
C ASN A 269 -1.09 2.29 -13.64
N LEU A 270 -0.02 1.54 -13.96
CA LEU A 270 0.31 1.18 -15.33
C LEU A 270 -0.81 0.36 -16.00
N ILE A 271 -1.32 -0.68 -15.34
CA ILE A 271 -2.37 -1.53 -15.90
C ILE A 271 -3.68 -0.75 -16.10
N ASN A 272 -4.07 0.09 -15.14
CA ASN A 272 -5.25 0.95 -15.27
C ASN A 272 -5.09 1.95 -16.42
N ARG A 273 -3.90 2.52 -16.63
CA ARG A 273 -3.60 3.39 -17.79
C ARG A 273 -3.86 2.65 -19.11
N LEU A 274 -3.50 1.36 -19.22
CA LEU A 274 -3.81 0.55 -20.39
C LEU A 274 -5.31 0.33 -20.55
N ILE A 275 -5.99 -0.06 -19.46
CA ILE A 275 -7.46 -0.25 -19.48
C ILE A 275 -8.18 1.00 -19.98
N ILE A 276 -7.82 2.19 -19.46
CA ILE A 276 -8.40 3.48 -19.86
C ILE A 276 -8.09 3.78 -21.34
N LYS A 277 -6.85 3.52 -21.78
CA LYS A 277 -6.42 3.74 -23.16
C LYS A 277 -7.21 2.86 -24.15
N ASP A 278 -7.41 1.59 -23.83
CA ASP A 278 -8.01 0.61 -24.74
C ASP A 278 -9.53 0.75 -24.86
N HIS A 279 -10.14 1.49 -23.92
CA HIS A 279 -11.59 1.66 -23.82
C HIS A 279 -11.98 3.15 -23.66
N PRO A 280 -11.63 4.01 -24.63
CA PRO A 280 -11.86 5.44 -24.53
C PRO A 280 -13.36 5.77 -24.49
N GLY A 281 -13.72 6.81 -23.74
CA GLY A 281 -15.10 7.32 -23.65
C GLY A 281 -15.99 6.62 -22.61
N ILE A 282 -15.48 5.63 -21.87
CA ILE A 282 -16.18 5.02 -20.74
C ILE A 282 -15.80 5.77 -19.45
N ALA A 283 -16.61 6.75 -19.04
CA ALA A 283 -16.30 7.61 -17.89
C ALA A 283 -16.14 6.85 -16.56
N TYR A 284 -16.93 5.79 -16.35
CA TYR A 284 -16.96 5.00 -15.12
C TYR A 284 -16.06 3.75 -15.16
N ILE A 285 -15.11 3.69 -16.10
CA ILE A 285 -14.31 2.47 -16.34
C ILE A 285 -13.48 2.03 -15.13
N MET A 286 -13.06 2.97 -14.29
CA MET A 286 -12.36 2.71 -13.02
C MET A 286 -13.30 2.61 -11.83
N GLY A 287 -14.62 2.69 -12.04
CA GLY A 287 -15.65 2.54 -11.02
C GLY A 287 -16.57 1.37 -11.34
N SER A 288 -17.87 1.63 -11.38
CA SER A 288 -18.92 0.62 -11.58
C SER A 288 -18.94 -0.02 -12.98
N ALA A 289 -18.25 0.55 -13.97
CA ALA A 289 -18.14 -0.04 -15.30
C ALA A 289 -16.85 -0.87 -15.50
N TYR A 290 -16.02 -1.01 -14.46
CA TYR A 290 -14.84 -1.88 -14.48
C TYR A 290 -15.23 -3.33 -14.75
N LYS A 291 -14.37 -4.05 -15.47
CA LYS A 291 -14.51 -5.49 -15.72
C LYS A 291 -13.15 -6.18 -15.69
N ALA A 292 -13.10 -7.38 -15.13
CA ALA A 292 -11.87 -8.17 -15.05
C ALA A 292 -11.29 -8.52 -16.43
N GLU A 293 -12.14 -8.64 -17.45
CA GLU A 293 -11.71 -8.87 -18.84
C GLU A 293 -10.82 -7.76 -19.38
N TYR A 294 -11.04 -6.50 -18.94
CA TYR A 294 -10.19 -5.38 -19.35
C TYR A 294 -8.77 -5.52 -18.78
N ALA A 295 -8.66 -5.94 -17.51
CA ALA A 295 -7.36 -6.22 -16.90
C ALA A 295 -6.66 -7.40 -17.58
N ASN A 296 -7.40 -8.48 -17.93
CA ASN A 296 -6.82 -9.62 -18.64
C ASN A 296 -6.22 -9.20 -20.00
N GLN A 297 -6.90 -8.33 -20.74
CA GLN A 297 -6.36 -7.78 -21.98
C GLN A 297 -5.11 -6.92 -21.71
N ALA A 298 -5.19 -5.99 -20.76
CA ALA A 298 -4.07 -5.11 -20.42
C ALA A 298 -2.82 -5.89 -19.98
N TRP A 299 -2.98 -7.01 -19.27
CA TRP A 299 -1.87 -7.89 -18.89
C TRP A 299 -1.24 -8.62 -20.09
N GLN A 300 -2.03 -9.09 -21.04
CA GLN A 300 -1.50 -9.67 -22.28
C GLN A 300 -0.68 -8.65 -23.07
N GLU A 301 -1.18 -7.40 -23.15
CA GLU A 301 -0.46 -6.30 -23.78
C GLU A 301 0.82 -5.94 -23.02
N PHE A 302 0.75 -5.86 -21.69
CA PHE A 302 1.89 -5.58 -20.83
C PHE A 302 3.01 -6.62 -21.00
N TYR A 303 2.74 -7.93 -20.89
CA TYR A 303 3.79 -8.95 -21.02
C TYR A 303 4.40 -9.00 -22.42
N ALA A 304 3.60 -8.74 -23.46
CA ALA A 304 4.11 -8.62 -24.82
C ALA A 304 5.02 -7.39 -24.96
N ASP A 305 4.64 -6.27 -24.35
CA ASP A 305 5.39 -5.01 -24.39
C ASP A 305 6.68 -5.04 -23.54
N GLN A 306 6.63 -5.65 -22.36
CA GLN A 306 7.76 -5.83 -21.45
C GLN A 306 8.95 -6.52 -22.14
N LYS A 307 8.70 -7.39 -23.11
CA LYS A 307 9.73 -8.13 -23.85
C LYS A 307 10.32 -7.37 -25.04
N LYS A 308 9.77 -6.21 -25.41
CA LYS A 308 10.27 -5.41 -26.55
C LYS A 308 11.47 -4.56 -26.14
N THR A 309 12.28 -4.24 -27.14
CA THR A 309 13.24 -3.12 -27.09
C THR A 309 12.49 -1.79 -27.01
N ASP A 310 11.57 -1.56 -27.95
CA ASP A 310 10.78 -0.33 -28.02
C ASP A 310 9.46 -0.48 -27.25
N LYS A 311 9.55 -0.45 -25.92
CA LYS A 311 8.39 -0.55 -25.02
C LYS A 311 7.48 0.68 -25.19
N GLN A 312 6.18 0.44 -25.22
CA GLN A 312 5.16 1.50 -25.28
C GLN A 312 4.58 1.81 -23.91
N TYR A 313 4.68 0.87 -22.97
CA TYR A 313 4.00 0.88 -21.68
C TYR A 313 4.95 0.54 -20.54
N ALA A 314 5.64 -0.60 -20.65
CA ALA A 314 6.49 -1.11 -19.59
C ALA A 314 7.73 -0.22 -19.41
N GLN A 315 8.23 -0.15 -18.16
CA GLN A 315 9.43 0.61 -17.83
C GLN A 315 10.65 0.14 -18.62
N TYR A 316 11.45 1.07 -19.11
CA TYR A 316 12.79 0.83 -19.63
C TYR A 316 13.80 0.64 -18.51
N ASN A 317 14.96 0.04 -18.82
CA ASN A 317 16.12 -0.01 -17.93
C ASN A 317 15.85 -0.55 -16.52
N VAL A 318 14.87 -1.46 -16.34
CA VAL A 318 14.56 -2.08 -15.04
C VAL A 318 15.82 -2.66 -14.36
N PRO A 319 16.71 -3.40 -15.06
CA PRO A 319 17.98 -3.85 -14.46
C PRO A 319 18.88 -2.71 -13.95
N ALA A 320 18.93 -1.57 -14.66
CA ALA A 320 19.76 -0.44 -14.23
C ALA A 320 19.14 0.32 -13.06
N GLN A 321 17.81 0.41 -13.01
CA GLN A 321 17.09 0.95 -11.84
C GLN A 321 17.41 0.11 -10.59
N TYR A 322 17.33 -1.22 -10.69
CA TYR A 322 17.71 -2.12 -9.59
C TYR A 322 19.20 -2.05 -9.25
N ALA A 323 20.09 -1.84 -10.22
CA ALA A 323 21.52 -1.69 -9.94
C ALA A 323 21.83 -0.41 -9.13
N ILE A 324 21.13 0.70 -9.40
CA ILE A 324 21.20 1.91 -8.57
C ILE A 324 20.60 1.63 -7.19
N LEU A 325 19.36 1.14 -7.13
CA LEU A 325 18.66 0.85 -5.87
C LEU A 325 19.50 -0.04 -4.92
N LEU A 326 20.07 -1.12 -5.45
CA LEU A 326 20.79 -2.12 -4.66
C LEU A 326 22.23 -1.73 -4.34
N SER A 327 22.76 -0.68 -4.95
CA SER A 327 24.09 -0.13 -4.64
C SER A 327 24.06 1.15 -3.82
N ASN A 328 22.90 1.82 -3.73
CA ASN A 328 22.72 3.02 -2.92
C ASN A 328 23.03 2.77 -1.43
N LYS A 329 23.72 3.74 -0.83
CA LYS A 329 23.95 3.87 0.61
C LYS A 329 22.78 4.62 1.24
N ASP A 330 22.62 4.44 2.55
CA ASP A 330 21.63 5.12 3.39
C ASP A 330 20.21 4.85 2.91
N THR A 331 19.89 3.57 2.71
CA THR A 331 18.55 3.11 2.37
C THR A 331 18.39 1.61 2.60
N VAL A 332 17.19 1.19 3.00
CA VAL A 332 16.75 -0.20 2.94
C VAL A 332 16.01 -0.42 1.62
N PRO A 333 16.60 -1.07 0.61
CA PRO A 333 15.93 -1.27 -0.67
C PRO A 333 14.82 -2.32 -0.55
N GLN A 334 13.73 -2.10 -1.26
CA GLN A 334 12.60 -3.02 -1.39
C GLN A 334 12.53 -3.61 -2.80
N ILE A 335 12.45 -4.94 -2.86
CA ILE A 335 12.33 -5.72 -4.10
C ILE A 335 10.88 -6.14 -4.31
N TYR A 336 10.36 -5.99 -5.52
CA TYR A 336 8.97 -6.32 -5.85
C TYR A 336 8.84 -7.73 -6.43
N TYR A 337 7.89 -8.51 -5.90
CA TYR A 337 7.51 -9.83 -6.41
C TYR A 337 7.33 -9.85 -7.94
N GLY A 338 6.56 -8.89 -8.49
CA GLY A 338 6.22 -8.86 -9.91
C GLY A 338 7.34 -8.45 -10.86
N ASP A 339 8.50 -8.07 -10.35
CA ASP A 339 9.71 -7.90 -11.17
C ASP A 339 10.57 -9.17 -11.21
N LEU A 340 10.43 -10.07 -10.22
CA LEU A 340 11.04 -11.39 -10.20
C LEU A 340 10.16 -12.45 -10.88
N TYR A 341 8.84 -12.35 -10.78
CA TYR A 341 7.90 -13.35 -11.27
C TYR A 341 6.79 -12.72 -12.11
N ASN A 342 6.20 -13.48 -13.04
CA ASN A 342 5.00 -13.05 -13.76
C ASN A 342 3.83 -13.08 -12.78
N GLU A 343 3.45 -11.89 -12.30
CA GLU A 343 2.57 -11.72 -11.15
C GLU A 343 1.11 -12.13 -11.34
N THR A 344 0.69 -12.45 -12.56
CA THR A 344 -0.65 -13.01 -12.86
C THR A 344 -0.66 -14.54 -12.96
N ALA A 345 0.52 -15.19 -12.95
CA ALA A 345 0.62 -16.63 -12.88
C ALA A 345 0.39 -17.11 -11.42
N GLN A 346 0.20 -18.41 -11.23
CA GLN A 346 0.23 -18.99 -9.88
C GLN A 346 1.55 -18.63 -9.18
N TYR A 347 1.50 -18.44 -7.87
CA TYR A 347 2.57 -17.82 -7.10
C TYR A 347 3.95 -18.47 -7.34
N MET A 348 4.92 -17.65 -7.76
CA MET A 348 6.31 -18.03 -8.10
C MET A 348 6.49 -19.06 -9.24
N GLN A 349 5.45 -19.43 -9.99
CA GLN A 349 5.56 -20.48 -11.03
C GLN A 349 6.29 -20.03 -12.30
N GLU A 350 6.21 -18.74 -12.64
CA GLU A 350 6.83 -18.19 -13.84
C GLU A 350 7.75 -17.03 -13.48
N LYS A 351 9.02 -17.13 -13.87
CA LYS A 351 9.98 -16.05 -13.69
C LYS A 351 9.74 -14.93 -14.72
N SER A 352 9.84 -13.70 -14.25
CA SER A 352 9.93 -12.51 -15.09
C SER A 352 11.22 -12.55 -15.93
N ILE A 353 11.23 -11.83 -17.05
CA ILE A 353 12.44 -11.67 -17.87
C ILE A 353 13.60 -11.03 -17.09
N TYR A 354 13.32 -10.30 -16.01
CA TYR A 354 14.33 -9.60 -15.22
C TYR A 354 14.89 -10.42 -14.06
N TYR A 355 14.39 -11.63 -13.81
CA TYR A 355 14.75 -12.45 -12.64
C TYR A 355 16.27 -12.62 -12.49
N ASP A 356 16.98 -13.02 -13.54
CA ASP A 356 18.42 -13.31 -13.45
C ASP A 356 19.23 -12.04 -13.18
N ALA A 357 18.84 -10.91 -13.77
CA ALA A 357 19.53 -9.63 -13.56
C ALA A 357 19.36 -9.16 -12.12
N ILE A 358 18.13 -9.13 -11.61
CA ILE A 358 17.82 -8.63 -10.26
C ILE A 358 18.41 -9.57 -9.21
N THR A 359 18.23 -10.89 -9.35
CA THR A 359 18.79 -11.85 -8.36
C THR A 359 20.32 -11.89 -8.37
N THR A 360 20.98 -11.58 -9.49
CA THR A 360 22.44 -11.40 -9.53
C THR A 360 22.86 -10.18 -8.72
N LEU A 361 22.16 -9.05 -8.87
CA LEU A 361 22.43 -7.82 -8.12
C LEU A 361 22.15 -7.99 -6.62
N MET A 362 21.05 -8.66 -6.26
CA MET A 362 20.70 -8.96 -4.86
C MET A 362 21.79 -9.78 -4.16
N LYS A 363 22.26 -10.87 -4.79
CA LYS A 363 23.37 -11.69 -4.25
C LYS A 363 24.66 -10.88 -4.14
N ALA A 364 24.97 -10.07 -5.14
CA ALA A 364 26.15 -9.23 -5.13
C ALA A 364 26.09 -8.14 -4.05
N ARG A 365 24.89 -7.63 -3.74
CA ARG A 365 24.69 -6.68 -2.63
C ARG A 365 25.20 -7.25 -1.31
N LYS A 366 24.70 -8.43 -0.92
CA LYS A 366 25.12 -9.15 0.29
C LYS A 366 26.63 -9.42 0.34
N GLN A 367 27.24 -9.67 -0.82
CA GLN A 367 28.66 -10.01 -0.91
C GLN A 367 29.60 -8.80 -0.94
N PHE A 368 29.17 -7.67 -1.50
CA PHE A 368 30.10 -6.60 -1.89
C PHE A 368 29.68 -5.19 -1.45
N VAL A 369 28.39 -4.90 -1.28
CA VAL A 369 27.91 -3.52 -1.11
C VAL A 369 28.01 -3.08 0.35
N SER A 370 29.01 -2.24 0.64
CA SER A 370 29.20 -1.59 1.95
C SER A 370 30.14 -0.37 1.79
N GLY A 371 30.39 0.37 2.87
CA GLY A 371 31.24 1.56 2.88
C GLY A 371 30.60 2.79 2.27
N GLY A 372 31.39 3.87 2.17
CA GLY A 372 30.95 5.13 1.60
C GLY A 372 30.57 5.01 0.12
N GLN A 373 29.83 6.01 -0.37
CA GLN A 373 29.37 6.10 -1.75
C GLN A 373 29.84 7.38 -2.43
N THR A 374 30.11 7.29 -3.73
CA THR A 374 30.29 8.45 -4.59
C THR A 374 29.64 8.19 -5.93
N MET A 375 28.68 9.04 -6.31
CA MET A 375 28.09 9.04 -7.64
C MET A 375 28.68 10.16 -8.49
N THR A 376 29.44 9.80 -9.52
CA THR A 376 30.17 10.74 -10.38
C THR A 376 29.59 10.76 -11.78
N LYS A 377 29.15 11.95 -12.23
CA LYS A 377 28.79 12.19 -13.62
C LYS A 377 30.04 12.09 -14.51
N LEU A 378 30.04 11.14 -15.44
CA LEU A 378 31.14 10.91 -16.39
C LEU A 378 30.90 11.66 -17.71
N SER A 379 29.64 11.77 -18.14
CA SER A 379 29.18 12.61 -19.24
C SER A 379 27.72 13.02 -19.02
N ASP A 380 27.11 13.78 -19.94
CA ASP A 380 25.71 14.21 -19.82
C ASP A 380 24.69 13.07 -19.69
N ASN A 381 25.03 11.86 -20.11
CA ASN A 381 24.13 10.71 -20.13
C ASN A 381 24.76 9.45 -19.53
N LEU A 382 25.81 9.59 -18.71
CA LEU A 382 26.54 8.48 -18.11
C LEU A 382 27.02 8.83 -16.69
N ILE A 383 26.77 7.95 -15.75
CA ILE A 383 27.16 8.07 -14.34
C ILE A 383 27.86 6.79 -13.85
N ALA A 384 28.78 6.94 -12.91
CA ALA A 384 29.31 5.83 -12.11
C ALA A 384 28.96 6.03 -10.64
N SER A 385 28.30 5.04 -10.04
CA SER A 385 28.05 4.92 -8.60
C SER A 385 29.06 3.93 -8.02
N VAL A 386 29.92 4.40 -7.11
CA VAL A 386 30.94 3.55 -6.48
C VAL A 386 30.65 3.42 -5.00
N ARG A 387 30.66 2.17 -4.52
CA ARG A 387 30.72 1.80 -3.10
C ARG A 387 32.11 1.31 -2.77
N TYR A 388 32.73 1.88 -1.73
CA TYR A 388 34.14 1.64 -1.44
C TYR A 388 34.44 0.36 -0.65
N GLY A 389 33.43 -0.36 -0.18
CA GLY A 389 33.63 -1.61 0.57
C GLY A 389 33.62 -1.43 2.09
N LYS A 390 33.43 -2.54 2.80
CA LYS A 390 33.23 -2.56 4.25
C LYS A 390 34.43 -1.95 4.97
N GLY A 391 34.20 -0.98 5.87
CA GLY A 391 35.27 -0.27 6.57
C GLY A 391 36.07 0.70 5.69
N VAL A 392 35.58 1.06 4.50
CA VAL A 392 36.21 2.05 3.61
C VAL A 392 35.25 3.24 3.47
N ALA A 393 35.54 4.34 4.18
CA ALA A 393 34.60 5.47 4.28
C ALA A 393 34.58 6.34 3.01
N ASN A 394 35.68 6.45 2.28
CA ASN A 394 35.79 7.29 1.08
C ASN A 394 36.96 6.84 0.19
N ALA A 395 37.09 7.46 -0.99
CA ALA A 395 38.12 7.14 -2.00
C ALA A 395 39.57 7.17 -1.51
N ASN A 396 39.89 7.89 -0.43
CA ASN A 396 41.25 8.01 0.09
C ASN A 396 41.53 7.08 1.29
N SER A 397 40.54 6.28 1.71
CA SER A 397 40.67 5.37 2.84
C SER A 397 41.42 4.09 2.42
N GLU A 398 42.29 3.58 3.29
CA GLU A 398 43.05 2.33 3.06
C GLU A 398 42.28 1.07 3.52
N GLY A 399 41.14 1.25 4.21
CA GLY A 399 40.29 0.18 4.75
C GLY A 399 40.63 -0.23 6.20
N THR A 400 39.60 -0.55 6.97
CA THR A 400 39.71 -0.92 8.40
C THR A 400 39.13 -2.29 8.74
N ASP A 401 38.56 -2.99 7.76
CA ASP A 401 37.97 -4.32 7.92
C ASP A 401 38.78 -5.35 7.12
N SER A 402 38.78 -6.61 7.57
CA SER A 402 39.35 -7.74 6.83
C SER A 402 38.76 -7.92 5.43
N LEU A 403 37.50 -7.49 5.21
CA LEU A 403 36.81 -7.55 3.94
C LEU A 403 36.93 -6.24 3.13
N SER A 404 37.61 -5.21 3.63
CA SER A 404 37.73 -3.92 2.93
C SER A 404 38.26 -4.10 1.51
N ARG A 405 39.33 -4.88 1.35
CA ARG A 405 39.97 -5.11 0.04
C ARG A 405 39.05 -5.81 -0.95
N THR A 406 38.31 -6.82 -0.51
CA THR A 406 37.52 -7.71 -1.38
C THR A 406 36.05 -7.33 -1.49
N SER A 407 35.65 -6.17 -0.95
CA SER A 407 34.30 -5.62 -1.06
C SER A 407 34.31 -4.30 -1.81
N GLY A 408 33.14 -3.69 -2.01
CA GLY A 408 32.96 -2.53 -2.88
C GLY A 408 32.42 -2.93 -4.25
N MET A 409 31.86 -1.95 -4.95
CA MET A 409 31.16 -2.16 -6.22
C MET A 409 31.21 -0.88 -7.05
N ALA A 410 31.37 -1.01 -8.37
CA ALA A 410 31.07 0.06 -9.31
C ALA A 410 29.86 -0.32 -10.16
N VAL A 411 28.88 0.58 -10.22
CA VAL A 411 27.69 0.50 -11.08
C VAL A 411 27.77 1.66 -12.08
N ILE A 412 27.83 1.34 -13.36
CA ILE A 412 27.93 2.30 -14.46
C ILE A 412 26.59 2.29 -15.19
N VAL A 413 25.93 3.43 -15.24
CA VAL A 413 24.60 3.57 -15.87
C VAL A 413 24.61 4.71 -16.86
N GLY A 414 24.18 4.42 -18.08
CA GLY A 414 23.90 5.43 -19.08
C GLY A 414 22.47 5.35 -19.57
N ASN A 415 21.88 6.49 -19.94
CA ASN A 415 20.49 6.58 -20.39
C ASN A 415 20.35 7.10 -21.83
N ASN A 416 21.43 7.09 -22.61
CA ASN A 416 21.41 7.42 -24.04
C ASN A 416 21.77 6.19 -24.90
N PRO A 417 20.81 5.59 -25.62
CA PRO A 417 21.05 4.41 -26.45
C PRO A 417 21.95 4.67 -27.66
N GLN A 418 22.24 5.94 -27.99
CA GLN A 418 23.12 6.36 -29.08
C GLN A 418 24.47 6.92 -28.56
N MET A 419 24.80 6.68 -27.29
CA MET A 419 26.08 7.11 -26.72
C MET A 419 27.24 6.51 -27.52
N ALA A 420 28.16 7.36 -27.98
CA ALA A 420 29.36 6.91 -28.69
C ALA A 420 30.25 6.05 -27.78
N GLU A 421 30.94 5.09 -28.38
CA GLU A 421 31.93 4.28 -27.69
C GLU A 421 33.04 5.17 -27.13
N GLN A 422 33.39 4.94 -25.87
CA GLN A 422 34.44 5.67 -25.17
C GLN A 422 35.01 4.82 -24.03
N THR A 423 36.26 5.13 -23.64
CA THR A 423 36.86 4.57 -22.42
C THR A 423 36.73 5.57 -21.28
N ILE A 424 36.13 5.13 -20.19
CA ILE A 424 35.96 5.90 -18.96
C ILE A 424 36.95 5.44 -17.88
N SER A 425 37.16 6.28 -16.88
CA SER A 425 37.99 6.00 -15.71
C SER A 425 37.13 6.07 -14.46
N ILE A 426 37.10 4.98 -13.70
CA ILE A 426 36.27 4.83 -12.50
C ILE A 426 37.21 4.75 -11.29
N ASN A 427 37.02 5.64 -10.32
CA ASN A 427 37.82 5.66 -9.12
C ASN A 427 37.25 4.66 -8.09
N MET A 428 37.87 3.48 -8.01
CA MET A 428 37.51 2.46 -7.01
C MET A 428 38.03 2.80 -5.62
N GLY A 429 38.93 3.78 -5.49
CA GLY A 429 39.54 4.20 -4.22
C GLY A 429 40.90 3.56 -3.94
N ARG A 430 41.68 4.18 -3.05
CA ARG A 430 43.05 3.79 -2.66
C ARG A 430 43.13 2.34 -2.16
N ALA A 431 42.16 1.90 -1.35
CA ALA A 431 42.06 0.52 -0.86
C ALA A 431 42.05 -0.53 -1.98
N HIS A 432 41.71 -0.13 -3.21
CA HIS A 432 41.53 -1.01 -4.37
C HIS A 432 42.57 -0.79 -5.47
N ALA A 433 43.75 -0.25 -5.15
CA ALA A 433 44.87 -0.16 -6.10
C ALA A 433 45.41 -1.54 -6.51
N ASN A 434 45.74 -1.71 -7.80
CA ASN A 434 46.28 -2.96 -8.37
C ASN A 434 45.43 -4.21 -8.07
N GLU A 435 44.12 -4.09 -8.20
CA GLU A 435 43.13 -5.11 -7.88
C GLU A 435 42.40 -5.62 -9.11
N GLN A 436 42.12 -6.92 -9.14
CA GLN A 436 41.26 -7.50 -10.16
C GLN A 436 39.79 -7.34 -9.81
N TYR A 437 39.03 -6.84 -10.78
CA TYR A 437 37.58 -6.72 -10.75
C TYR A 437 36.98 -7.66 -11.78
N ARG A 438 35.93 -8.39 -11.36
CA ARG A 438 35.10 -9.22 -12.22
C ARG A 438 33.99 -8.38 -12.84
N ASN A 439 33.75 -8.61 -14.12
CA ASN A 439 32.57 -8.14 -14.82
C ASN A 439 31.37 -8.97 -14.35
N LEU A 440 30.61 -8.45 -13.38
CA LEU A 440 29.46 -9.16 -12.81
C LEU A 440 28.31 -9.22 -13.82
N LEU A 441 28.10 -8.12 -14.53
CA LEU A 441 27.02 -7.92 -15.48
C LEU A 441 27.43 -6.81 -16.45
N ASP A 442 27.30 -7.07 -17.76
CA ASP A 442 27.57 -6.09 -18.82
C ASP A 442 26.48 -6.12 -19.88
N THR A 443 26.42 -5.06 -20.69
CA THR A 443 25.44 -4.93 -21.76
C THR A 443 25.96 -5.55 -23.07
N THR A 444 25.08 -6.23 -23.81
CA THR A 444 25.33 -6.75 -25.16
C THR A 444 24.30 -6.18 -26.14
N ASP A 445 24.49 -6.43 -27.44
CA ASP A 445 23.54 -5.99 -28.48
C ASP A 445 22.12 -6.54 -28.26
N ASN A 446 21.97 -7.70 -27.61
CA ASN A 446 20.69 -8.39 -27.44
C ASN A 446 20.16 -8.39 -26.00
N GLY A 447 20.94 -7.94 -25.01
CA GLY A 447 20.52 -7.96 -23.61
C GLY A 447 21.68 -7.75 -22.65
N LEU A 448 21.80 -8.65 -21.68
CA LEU A 448 22.82 -8.65 -20.64
C LEU A 448 23.64 -9.93 -20.70
N THR A 449 24.90 -9.86 -20.27
CA THR A 449 25.79 -11.01 -20.07
C THR A 449 26.31 -11.04 -18.64
N TYR A 450 26.56 -12.24 -18.12
CA TYR A 450 27.04 -12.49 -16.75
C TYR A 450 28.43 -13.14 -16.72
N ASN A 451 29.05 -13.27 -17.89
CA ASN A 451 30.36 -13.88 -18.10
C ASN A 451 31.17 -13.15 -19.18
N ALA A 452 30.83 -11.88 -19.45
CA ALA A 452 31.41 -11.02 -20.47
C ALA A 452 31.26 -11.49 -21.94
N ASP A 453 30.50 -12.55 -22.23
CA ASP A 453 30.26 -12.99 -23.61
C ASP A 453 29.50 -11.91 -24.40
N GLY A 454 30.06 -11.49 -25.53
CA GLY A 454 29.50 -10.45 -26.40
C GLY A 454 29.52 -9.02 -25.85
N ALA A 455 30.19 -8.75 -24.72
CA ALA A 455 30.35 -7.41 -24.16
C ALA A 455 31.65 -6.72 -24.64
N GLU A 456 31.74 -5.40 -24.46
CA GLU A 456 32.96 -4.63 -24.78
C GLU A 456 34.13 -4.94 -23.87
N ASN A 457 33.85 -5.35 -22.63
CA ASN A 457 34.86 -5.56 -21.60
C ASN A 457 35.05 -7.06 -21.34
N PRO A 458 36.28 -7.50 -21.05
CA PRO A 458 36.56 -8.89 -20.70
C PRO A 458 35.96 -9.28 -19.33
N GLU A 459 36.02 -10.58 -19.00
CA GLU A 459 35.53 -11.11 -17.72
C GLU A 459 36.22 -10.47 -16.50
N THR A 460 37.48 -10.06 -16.65
CA THR A 460 38.22 -9.37 -15.59
C THR A 460 39.00 -8.17 -16.11
N LEU A 461 39.05 -7.12 -15.30
CA LEU A 461 39.91 -5.94 -15.50
C LEU A 461 40.73 -5.72 -14.23
N THR A 462 41.81 -4.95 -14.32
CA THR A 462 42.68 -4.63 -13.17
C THR A 462 42.80 -3.13 -13.00
N THR A 463 42.62 -2.64 -11.77
CA THR A 463 42.85 -1.22 -11.44
C THR A 463 44.34 -0.87 -11.51
N ASP A 464 44.64 0.40 -11.76
CA ASP A 464 46.03 0.90 -11.68
C ASP A 464 46.50 1.10 -10.22
N ASP A 465 47.69 1.68 -10.06
CA ASP A 465 48.32 1.98 -8.76
C ASP A 465 47.60 3.06 -7.94
N ASN A 466 46.60 3.73 -8.52
CA ASN A 466 45.75 4.70 -7.85
C ASN A 466 44.31 4.17 -7.63
N GLY A 467 44.03 2.91 -7.97
CA GLY A 467 42.69 2.33 -7.85
C GLY A 467 41.74 2.73 -8.98
N ILE A 468 42.25 3.15 -10.14
CA ILE A 468 41.40 3.51 -11.28
C ILE A 468 41.13 2.30 -12.16
N LEU A 469 39.86 1.98 -12.38
CA LEU A 469 39.40 0.97 -13.34
C LEU A 469 39.08 1.65 -14.68
N LYS A 470 39.67 1.17 -15.78
CA LYS A 470 39.39 1.67 -17.14
C LYS A 470 38.39 0.75 -17.84
N VAL A 471 37.23 1.28 -18.21
CA VAL A 471 36.12 0.50 -18.78
C VAL A 471 35.71 1.11 -20.11
N THR A 472 35.47 0.28 -21.12
CA THR A 472 34.91 0.69 -22.41
C THR A 472 33.40 0.60 -22.37
N VAL A 473 32.72 1.66 -22.80
CA VAL A 473 31.26 1.78 -22.75
C VAL A 473 30.73 2.37 -24.05
N LYS A 474 29.52 1.97 -24.46
CA LYS A 474 28.76 2.55 -25.58
C LYS A 474 27.26 2.44 -25.33
N GLY A 475 26.45 3.12 -26.13
CA GLY A 475 24.99 3.03 -26.08
C GLY A 475 24.47 1.76 -26.74
N TYR A 476 23.48 1.14 -26.11
CA TYR A 476 22.73 -0.03 -26.59
C TYR A 476 21.23 0.23 -26.57
N SER A 477 20.50 -0.53 -27.38
CA SER A 477 19.03 -0.53 -27.39
C SER A 477 18.53 -1.96 -27.54
N ASN A 478 18.18 -2.58 -26.42
CA ASN A 478 17.65 -3.94 -26.34
C ASN A 478 16.54 -3.99 -25.25
N PRO A 479 15.84 -5.13 -25.03
CA PRO A 479 14.75 -5.21 -24.06
C PRO A 479 15.12 -4.93 -22.60
N TYR A 480 16.40 -5.02 -22.24
CA TYR A 480 16.92 -4.86 -20.87
C TYR A 480 17.51 -3.46 -20.66
N VAL A 481 18.20 -2.94 -21.68
CA VAL A 481 19.00 -1.72 -21.62
C VAL A 481 18.73 -0.83 -22.83
N SER A 482 18.40 0.43 -22.55
CA SER A 482 18.32 1.53 -23.49
C SER A 482 19.27 2.62 -22.98
N GLY A 483 20.54 2.51 -23.36
CA GLY A 483 21.66 3.21 -22.73
C GLY A 483 22.83 2.26 -22.46
N TYR A 484 23.33 2.21 -21.24
CA TYR A 484 24.39 1.29 -20.84
C TYR A 484 24.19 0.83 -19.40
N LEU A 485 24.51 -0.43 -19.11
CA LEU A 485 24.65 -0.96 -17.75
C LEU A 485 25.89 -1.85 -17.66
N GLY A 486 26.76 -1.55 -16.71
CA GLY A 486 27.91 -2.37 -16.36
C GLY A 486 28.13 -2.39 -14.85
N VAL A 487 28.42 -3.57 -14.28
CA VAL A 487 28.62 -3.75 -12.83
C VAL A 487 29.91 -4.52 -12.57
N TRP A 488 30.76 -3.96 -11.73
CA TRP A 488 32.09 -4.49 -11.40
C TRP A 488 32.25 -4.70 -9.91
N VAL A 489 32.76 -5.86 -9.52
CA VAL A 489 33.03 -6.25 -8.12
C VAL A 489 34.41 -6.91 -8.00
N PRO A 490 35.09 -6.86 -6.84
CA PRO A 490 36.38 -7.53 -6.66
C PRO A 490 36.29 -9.04 -6.93
N VAL A 491 37.37 -9.62 -7.47
CA VAL A 491 37.50 -11.07 -7.63
C VAL A 491 37.75 -11.73 -6.26
N VAL A 492 36.92 -12.71 -5.89
CA VAL A 492 37.03 -13.45 -4.62
C VAL A 492 37.02 -14.96 -4.85
N SER A 493 37.71 -15.72 -3.99
CA SER A 493 37.86 -17.18 -4.09
C SER A 493 36.80 -17.99 -3.33
N GLY A 494 35.74 -17.34 -2.82
CA GLY A 494 34.67 -17.99 -2.08
C GLY A 494 33.50 -17.05 -1.79
N ASN A 495 32.56 -17.50 -0.97
CA ASN A 495 31.46 -16.66 -0.49
C ASN A 495 31.97 -15.71 0.60
N GLN A 496 31.48 -14.48 0.57
CA GLN A 496 31.69 -13.48 1.63
C GLN A 496 30.37 -12.79 1.94
N ASP A 497 30.29 -12.14 3.10
CA ASP A 497 29.12 -11.41 3.56
C ASP A 497 29.59 -10.12 4.24
N VAL A 498 29.19 -8.98 3.68
CA VAL A 498 29.62 -7.65 4.16
C VAL A 498 28.65 -7.02 5.16
N THR A 499 27.64 -7.77 5.60
CA THR A 499 26.68 -7.33 6.63
C THR A 499 27.40 -6.75 7.83
N THR A 500 26.94 -5.60 8.30
CA THR A 500 27.43 -4.97 9.53
C THR A 500 26.45 -5.28 10.67
N ASN A 501 26.98 -5.81 11.77
CA ASN A 501 26.15 -6.16 12.91
C ASN A 501 25.74 -4.88 13.66
N ALA A 502 24.44 -4.73 13.94
CA ALA A 502 23.88 -3.57 14.61
C ALA A 502 24.45 -3.34 16.04
N ALA A 503 24.98 -4.37 16.70
CA ALA A 503 25.68 -4.22 17.98
C ALA A 503 27.05 -3.52 17.86
N THR A 504 27.57 -3.32 16.65
CA THR A 504 28.88 -2.71 16.39
C THR A 504 28.82 -1.26 15.94
N VAL A 505 27.64 -0.75 15.60
CA VAL A 505 27.43 0.66 15.23
C VAL A 505 27.18 1.51 16.47
N SER A 506 27.36 2.83 16.36
CA SER A 506 26.98 3.76 17.41
C SER A 506 25.47 3.74 17.63
N ALA A 507 25.05 3.98 18.87
CA ALA A 507 23.64 4.11 19.24
C ALA A 507 23.37 5.51 19.79
N ASP A 508 22.35 6.19 19.27
CA ASP A 508 21.80 7.40 19.89
C ASP A 508 20.58 7.04 20.75
N SER A 509 20.67 7.34 22.05
CA SER A 509 19.58 7.16 23.03
C SER A 509 18.25 7.85 22.67
N ASN A 510 18.26 8.79 21.72
CA ASN A 510 17.07 9.50 21.24
C ASN A 510 16.49 8.95 19.94
N LYS A 511 17.14 7.96 19.31
CA LYS A 511 16.75 7.37 18.03
C LYS A 511 16.31 5.92 18.19
N ILE A 512 15.42 5.48 17.30
CA ILE A 512 15.08 4.06 17.11
C ILE A 512 15.82 3.57 15.87
N PHE A 513 15.49 4.11 14.69
CA PHE A 513 16.22 3.81 13.46
C PHE A 513 17.29 4.87 13.17
N GLU A 514 18.44 4.39 12.69
CA GLU A 514 19.61 5.20 12.34
C GLU A 514 20.16 4.72 10.98
N SER A 515 20.35 5.64 10.03
CA SER A 515 20.87 5.31 8.70
C SER A 515 22.38 5.10 8.77
N ASN A 516 22.82 3.85 8.78
CA ASN A 516 24.23 3.47 8.90
C ASN A 516 24.48 2.11 8.24
N ALA A 517 25.72 1.62 8.29
CA ALA A 517 26.09 0.37 7.64
C ALA A 517 25.30 -0.87 8.13
N ALA A 518 24.79 -0.87 9.37
CA ALA A 518 23.97 -1.97 9.88
C ALA A 518 22.56 -1.93 9.29
N LEU A 519 21.90 -0.77 9.30
CA LEU A 519 20.58 -0.61 8.67
C LEU A 519 20.65 -0.84 7.15
N ASP A 520 21.68 -0.31 6.49
CA ASP A 520 21.94 -0.55 5.07
C ASP A 520 22.10 -2.03 4.72
N SER A 521 22.45 -2.89 5.68
CA SER A 521 22.58 -4.33 5.40
C SER A 521 21.24 -5.02 5.16
N HIS A 522 20.12 -4.38 5.53
CA HIS A 522 18.77 -4.91 5.31
C HIS A 522 18.32 -4.79 3.85
N MET A 523 17.39 -5.66 3.45
CA MET A 523 16.68 -5.61 2.17
C MET A 523 15.28 -6.20 2.34
N ILE A 524 14.28 -5.40 1.97
CA ILE A 524 12.86 -5.75 2.04
C ILE A 524 12.43 -6.50 0.78
N TYR A 525 11.55 -7.47 0.90
CA TYR A 525 10.86 -8.10 -0.22
C TYR A 525 9.34 -7.96 -0.07
N GLN A 526 8.70 -7.28 -1.01
CA GLN A 526 7.24 -7.25 -1.13
C GLN A 526 6.79 -8.54 -1.79
N ASP A 527 6.05 -9.37 -1.06
CA ASP A 527 5.78 -10.74 -1.47
C ASP A 527 4.66 -10.91 -2.50
N PHE A 528 3.79 -9.91 -2.68
CA PHE A 528 2.55 -10.06 -3.44
C PHE A 528 2.36 -9.06 -4.58
N SER A 529 1.30 -9.31 -5.37
CA SER A 529 0.71 -8.36 -6.32
C SER A 529 -0.81 -8.32 -6.15
N LEU A 530 -1.44 -7.18 -6.44
CA LEU A 530 -2.90 -7.09 -6.55
C LEU A 530 -3.46 -8.11 -7.55
N TYR A 531 -2.75 -8.34 -8.66
CA TYR A 531 -3.17 -9.22 -9.74
C TYR A 531 -2.75 -10.68 -9.56
N GLN A 532 -2.21 -11.04 -8.39
CA GLN A 532 -2.01 -12.42 -8.02
C GLN A 532 -3.35 -13.17 -8.11
N PRO A 533 -3.40 -14.31 -8.83
CA PRO A 533 -4.62 -15.08 -9.01
C PRO A 533 -4.99 -15.82 -7.73
N GLU A 534 -6.26 -16.19 -7.61
CA GLU A 534 -6.68 -17.19 -6.64
C GLU A 534 -5.93 -18.51 -6.86
N PRO A 535 -5.55 -19.23 -5.79
CA PRO A 535 -4.79 -20.46 -5.92
C PRO A 535 -5.67 -21.58 -6.49
N THR A 536 -5.09 -22.41 -7.36
CA THR A 536 -5.80 -23.56 -7.95
C THR A 536 -5.77 -24.83 -7.09
N SER A 537 -4.97 -24.83 -6.02
CA SER A 537 -4.83 -25.92 -5.05
C SER A 537 -4.22 -25.40 -3.75
N THR A 538 -4.35 -26.17 -2.66
CA THR A 538 -3.67 -25.87 -1.38
C THR A 538 -2.15 -25.80 -1.52
N GLU A 539 -1.55 -26.63 -2.38
CA GLU A 539 -0.11 -26.58 -2.66
C GLU A 539 0.32 -25.25 -3.28
N ASN A 540 -0.56 -24.63 -4.06
CA ASN A 540 -0.33 -23.32 -4.69
C ASN A 540 -0.70 -22.12 -3.80
N HIS A 541 -1.12 -22.35 -2.55
CA HIS A 541 -1.26 -21.25 -1.57
C HIS A 541 0.08 -20.55 -1.41
N ALA A 542 0.09 -19.21 -1.48
CA ALA A 542 1.30 -18.42 -1.39
C ALA A 542 2.07 -18.72 -0.11
N TYR A 543 1.39 -18.87 1.03
CA TYR A 543 2.03 -19.21 2.31
C TYR A 543 2.80 -20.54 2.26
N ASN A 544 2.25 -21.58 1.61
CA ASN A 544 2.92 -22.87 1.47
C ASN A 544 4.14 -22.76 0.55
N ILE A 545 4.04 -22.03 -0.56
CA ILE A 545 5.16 -21.80 -1.47
C ILE A 545 6.26 -20.95 -0.81
N ILE A 546 5.90 -19.93 -0.03
CA ILE A 546 6.83 -19.10 0.74
C ILE A 546 7.60 -19.98 1.74
N ALA A 547 6.89 -20.81 2.52
CA ALA A 547 7.51 -21.71 3.48
C ALA A 547 8.52 -22.67 2.82
N GLN A 548 8.19 -23.21 1.64
CA GLN A 548 9.07 -24.09 0.87
C GLN A 548 10.31 -23.39 0.30
N ASN A 549 10.26 -22.06 0.12
CA ASN A 549 11.30 -21.26 -0.51
C ASN A 549 12.04 -20.32 0.48
N ALA A 550 11.85 -20.48 1.79
CA ALA A 550 12.49 -19.62 2.80
C ALA A 550 14.01 -19.46 2.61
N GLU A 551 14.72 -20.56 2.33
CA GLU A 551 16.16 -20.56 2.06
C GLU A 551 16.53 -19.83 0.76
N LEU A 552 15.66 -19.83 -0.25
CA LEU A 552 15.89 -19.06 -1.47
C LEU A 552 15.97 -17.57 -1.14
N PHE A 553 15.05 -17.05 -0.33
CA PHE A 553 15.01 -15.63 0.02
C PHE A 553 16.25 -15.19 0.82
N ASN A 554 16.69 -16.00 1.80
CA ASN A 554 17.94 -15.75 2.53
C ASN A 554 19.18 -15.78 1.60
N ASN A 555 19.22 -16.72 0.65
CA ASN A 555 20.30 -16.81 -0.34
C ASN A 555 20.33 -15.62 -1.31
N LEU A 556 19.19 -14.97 -1.54
CA LEU A 556 19.12 -13.71 -2.27
C LEU A 556 19.52 -12.51 -1.40
N GLY A 557 19.66 -12.69 -0.09
CA GLY A 557 20.02 -11.63 0.85
C GLY A 557 18.84 -10.80 1.35
N ILE A 558 17.60 -11.27 1.14
CA ILE A 558 16.43 -10.68 1.78
C ILE A 558 16.56 -10.90 3.29
N THR A 559 16.34 -9.84 4.05
CA THR A 559 16.35 -9.87 5.52
C THR A 559 14.95 -9.68 6.10
N ASP A 560 14.11 -8.93 5.40
CA ASP A 560 12.80 -8.47 5.85
C ASP A 560 11.74 -8.82 4.79
N PHE A 561 10.74 -9.59 5.18
CA PHE A 561 9.73 -10.13 4.29
C PHE A 561 8.40 -9.42 4.56
N TRP A 562 8.02 -8.51 3.66
CA TRP A 562 6.73 -7.82 3.69
C TRP A 562 5.65 -8.76 3.15
N MET A 563 4.82 -9.27 4.05
CA MET A 563 3.65 -10.08 3.70
C MET A 563 2.47 -9.19 3.33
N ALA A 564 1.71 -9.61 2.33
CA ALA A 564 0.42 -9.01 1.98
C ALA A 564 -0.52 -8.88 3.20
N PRO A 565 -1.45 -7.92 3.19
CA PRO A 565 -2.46 -7.80 4.24
C PRO A 565 -3.27 -9.09 4.33
N ALA A 566 -3.11 -9.82 5.43
CA ALA A 566 -3.57 -11.20 5.56
C ALA A 566 -5.08 -11.33 5.89
N TYR A 567 -5.78 -10.21 6.01
CA TYR A 567 -7.16 -10.11 6.51
C TYR A 567 -8.19 -10.78 5.60
N THR A 568 -9.35 -11.15 6.17
CA THR A 568 -10.46 -11.71 5.39
C THR A 568 -10.99 -10.67 4.39
N PRO A 569 -10.84 -10.92 3.07
CA PRO A 569 -11.18 -9.93 2.06
C PRO A 569 -12.69 -9.79 1.89
N PHE A 570 -13.12 -8.62 1.44
CA PHE A 570 -14.45 -8.43 0.89
C PHE A 570 -14.56 -9.13 -0.47
N GLY A 571 -15.42 -10.15 -0.58
CA GLY A 571 -15.50 -11.00 -1.78
C GLY A 571 -15.91 -10.28 -3.08
N MET A 572 -16.46 -9.06 -3.01
CA MET A 572 -16.74 -8.23 -4.20
C MET A 572 -15.72 -7.11 -4.41
N SER A 573 -14.63 -7.09 -3.63
CA SER A 573 -13.49 -6.21 -3.88
C SER A 573 -12.86 -6.51 -5.24
N ARG A 574 -12.16 -5.52 -5.81
CA ARG A 574 -11.60 -5.64 -7.15
C ARG A 574 -10.54 -6.73 -7.25
N TYR A 575 -9.74 -6.91 -6.18
CA TYR A 575 -8.59 -7.80 -6.22
C TYR A 575 -8.58 -8.89 -5.13
N ASN A 576 -9.42 -8.85 -4.09
CA ASN A 576 -9.35 -9.79 -2.95
C ASN A 576 -7.96 -9.84 -2.27
N GLU A 577 -7.28 -8.70 -2.27
CA GLU A 577 -5.89 -8.53 -1.84
C GLU A 577 -5.70 -8.37 -0.33
N GLY A 578 -6.77 -8.03 0.41
CA GLY A 578 -6.73 -7.88 1.86
C GLY A 578 -6.83 -6.44 2.38
N TYR A 579 -6.50 -5.40 1.60
CA TYR A 579 -6.76 -4.00 2.02
C TYR A 579 -8.26 -3.71 2.17
N SER A 580 -9.05 -4.25 1.23
CA SER A 580 -10.51 -4.25 1.32
C SER A 580 -10.99 -5.39 2.24
N MET A 581 -10.83 -5.27 3.56
CA MET A 581 -11.17 -6.33 4.52
C MET A 581 -12.51 -6.11 5.25
N THR A 582 -13.10 -7.23 5.68
CA THR A 582 -14.33 -7.24 6.49
C THR A 582 -14.09 -7.67 7.95
N ASP A 583 -12.95 -8.27 8.25
CA ASP A 583 -12.55 -8.75 9.58
C ASP A 583 -11.02 -8.61 9.73
N ARG A 584 -10.58 -7.75 10.67
CA ARG A 584 -9.17 -7.43 10.93
C ARG A 584 -8.39 -8.54 11.64
N TYR A 585 -9.07 -9.51 12.26
CA TYR A 585 -8.44 -10.54 13.10
C TYR A 585 -8.53 -11.94 12.49
N ASN A 586 -9.47 -12.17 11.58
CA ASN A 586 -9.54 -13.42 10.84
C ASN A 586 -8.60 -13.40 9.63
N LEU A 587 -7.43 -14.04 9.77
CA LEU A 587 -6.41 -14.14 8.72
C LEU A 587 -6.55 -15.40 7.85
N GLY A 588 -7.78 -15.90 7.71
CA GLY A 588 -8.12 -17.10 6.94
C GLY A 588 -8.21 -18.37 7.78
N THR A 589 -9.05 -19.31 7.34
CA THR A 589 -9.22 -20.63 7.97
C THR A 589 -9.01 -21.74 6.95
N ASN A 590 -8.79 -22.98 7.38
CA ASN A 590 -8.65 -24.11 6.44
C ASN A 590 -9.90 -24.31 5.56
N ALA A 591 -11.09 -23.93 6.04
CA ALA A 591 -12.34 -24.03 5.27
C ALA A 591 -12.59 -22.82 4.36
N ASN A 592 -12.15 -21.63 4.79
CA ASN A 592 -12.29 -20.37 4.05
C ASN A 592 -10.94 -19.65 4.10
N PRO A 593 -9.97 -20.05 3.26
CA PRO A 593 -8.69 -19.37 3.18
C PRO A 593 -8.86 -17.98 2.55
N THR A 594 -7.91 -17.08 2.80
CA THR A 594 -7.76 -15.88 1.96
C THR A 594 -7.13 -16.28 0.62
N LYS A 595 -6.89 -15.31 -0.27
CA LYS A 595 -6.13 -15.54 -1.51
C LYS A 595 -4.78 -16.23 -1.26
N TYR A 596 -4.18 -15.98 -0.10
CA TYR A 596 -2.82 -16.41 0.22
C TYR A 596 -2.77 -17.77 0.95
N GLY A 597 -3.82 -18.13 1.68
CA GLY A 597 -3.94 -19.38 2.43
C GLY A 597 -4.72 -19.23 3.74
N SER A 598 -4.54 -20.18 4.66
CA SER A 598 -5.13 -20.14 5.99
C SER A 598 -4.21 -19.49 7.03
N GLY A 599 -4.78 -19.11 8.18
CA GLY A 599 -4.03 -18.57 9.29
C GLY A 599 -2.99 -19.53 9.89
N GLU A 600 -3.21 -20.85 9.79
CA GLU A 600 -2.23 -21.86 10.23
C GLU A 600 -1.05 -21.96 9.25
N GLU A 601 -1.34 -21.88 7.94
CA GLU A 601 -0.33 -21.82 6.89
C GLU A 601 0.53 -20.54 6.99
N LEU A 602 -0.10 -19.40 7.29
CA LEU A 602 0.59 -18.13 7.57
C LEU A 602 1.59 -18.29 8.72
N ALA A 603 1.16 -18.80 9.87
CA ALA A 603 2.03 -18.99 11.03
C ALA A 603 3.21 -19.94 10.72
N ASN A 604 2.98 -20.96 9.88
CA ASN A 604 4.05 -21.86 9.44
C ASN A 604 5.01 -21.19 8.43
N ALA A 605 4.52 -20.34 7.54
CA ALA A 605 5.34 -19.57 6.61
C ALA A 605 6.26 -18.60 7.37
N ILE A 606 5.72 -17.86 8.34
CA ILE A 606 6.50 -16.98 9.22
C ILE A 606 7.59 -17.78 9.95
N ALA A 607 7.25 -18.91 10.57
CA ALA A 607 8.23 -19.74 11.28
C ALA A 607 9.32 -20.30 10.34
N ALA A 608 8.99 -20.63 9.09
CA ALA A 608 9.96 -21.07 8.09
C ALA A 608 10.91 -19.93 7.69
N LEU A 609 10.40 -18.71 7.48
CA LEU A 609 11.20 -17.52 7.21
C LEU A 609 12.14 -17.20 8.39
N HIS A 610 11.66 -17.28 9.63
CA HIS A 610 12.49 -17.14 10.83
C HIS A 610 13.59 -18.20 10.90
N SER A 611 13.26 -19.45 10.56
CA SER A 611 14.24 -20.54 10.55
C SER A 611 15.35 -20.31 9.51
N ALA A 612 15.04 -19.63 8.41
CA ALA A 612 16.01 -19.19 7.40
C ALA A 612 16.75 -17.89 7.77
N GLY A 613 16.42 -17.26 8.90
CA GLY A 613 17.08 -16.08 9.44
C GLY A 613 16.42 -14.74 9.08
N LEU A 614 15.27 -14.75 8.39
CA LEU A 614 14.54 -13.54 8.02
C LEU A 614 13.72 -13.00 9.19
N LYS A 615 13.26 -11.76 9.04
CA LYS A 615 12.18 -11.12 9.80
C LYS A 615 10.97 -10.91 8.90
N VAL A 616 9.78 -10.85 9.49
CA VAL A 616 8.52 -10.82 8.75
C VAL A 616 7.64 -9.67 9.22
N GLN A 617 7.22 -8.83 8.29
CA GLN A 617 6.36 -7.69 8.55
C GLN A 617 4.97 -7.93 7.99
N GLU A 618 3.93 -7.63 8.78
CA GLU A 618 2.55 -7.59 8.32
C GLU A 618 2.23 -6.21 7.75
N ASP A 619 1.39 -6.18 6.72
CA ASP A 619 0.79 -4.95 6.22
C ASP A 619 -0.38 -4.50 7.09
N ILE A 620 -0.16 -3.55 8.01
CA ILE A 620 -1.19 -3.07 8.93
C ILE A 620 -2.00 -1.92 8.33
N VAL A 621 -3.32 -2.10 8.29
CA VAL A 621 -4.25 -1.25 7.50
C VAL A 621 -5.24 -0.52 8.41
N MET A 622 -4.80 0.58 8.99
CA MET A 622 -5.58 1.37 9.95
C MET A 622 -6.58 2.33 9.31
N ASN A 623 -6.35 2.72 8.05
CA ASN A 623 -7.11 3.78 7.38
C ASN A 623 -8.58 3.42 7.14
N GLN A 624 -8.85 2.28 6.52
CA GLN A 624 -10.23 1.90 6.14
C GLN A 624 -10.61 0.46 6.50
N MET A 625 -11.92 0.21 6.44
CA MET A 625 -12.51 -1.12 6.22
C MET A 625 -13.52 -1.06 5.07
N ILE A 626 -13.73 -2.18 4.36
CA ILE A 626 -14.63 -2.21 3.19
C ILE A 626 -15.46 -3.50 3.19
N GLY A 627 -16.75 -3.38 2.88
CA GLY A 627 -17.63 -4.54 2.71
C GLY A 627 -18.42 -4.91 3.98
N PHE A 628 -18.67 -3.95 4.86
CA PHE A 628 -19.62 -4.14 5.96
C PHE A 628 -20.98 -4.61 5.44
N SER A 629 -21.63 -5.51 6.18
CA SER A 629 -22.92 -6.09 5.78
C SER A 629 -24.12 -5.38 6.41
N GLY A 630 -23.92 -4.67 7.52
CA GLY A 630 -24.99 -3.94 8.22
C GLY A 630 -25.10 -2.49 7.77
N GLN A 631 -26.30 -2.09 7.36
CA GLN A 631 -26.63 -0.68 7.11
C GLN A 631 -26.96 0.06 8.41
N GLU A 632 -26.61 1.34 8.45
CA GLU A 632 -26.90 2.28 9.53
C GLU A 632 -27.44 3.59 8.94
N ALA A 633 -28.42 4.20 9.61
CA ALA A 633 -28.91 5.51 9.24
C ALA A 633 -27.99 6.59 9.80
N VAL A 634 -27.15 7.17 8.95
CA VAL A 634 -26.16 8.19 9.29
C VAL A 634 -26.49 9.53 8.63
N THR A 635 -26.18 10.63 9.30
CA THR A 635 -26.29 11.97 8.69
C THR A 635 -24.99 12.30 7.95
N VAL A 636 -25.09 12.62 6.67
CA VAL A 636 -23.93 12.82 5.78
C VAL A 636 -23.88 14.18 5.10
N THR A 637 -22.68 14.59 4.71
CA THR A 637 -22.41 15.72 3.81
C THR A 637 -21.46 15.29 2.69
N ARG A 638 -21.71 15.73 1.45
CA ARG A 638 -20.86 15.48 0.26
C ARG A 638 -19.56 16.29 0.32
N THR A 639 -18.40 15.63 0.26
CA THR A 639 -17.09 16.30 0.45
C THR A 639 -16.00 15.84 -0.53
N ASN A 640 -14.91 16.60 -0.62
CA ASN A 640 -13.67 16.06 -1.16
C ASN A 640 -13.00 15.09 -0.17
N ASP A 641 -11.82 14.62 -0.55
CA ASP A 641 -10.86 13.80 0.21
C ASP A 641 -10.44 14.38 1.58
N ARG A 642 -10.59 15.69 1.76
CA ARG A 642 -10.25 16.40 3.02
C ARG A 642 -11.45 16.63 3.95
N GLY A 643 -12.62 16.11 3.60
CA GLY A 643 -13.87 16.34 4.34
C GLY A 643 -14.46 17.75 4.13
N MET A 644 -14.00 18.50 3.14
CA MET A 644 -14.54 19.83 2.82
C MET A 644 -15.71 19.69 1.85
N GLN A 645 -16.84 20.35 2.15
CA GLN A 645 -18.04 20.28 1.30
C GLN A 645 -17.74 20.77 -0.12
N ILE A 646 -18.18 20.01 -1.13
CA ILE A 646 -18.01 20.35 -2.54
C ILE A 646 -19.33 20.35 -3.33
N TYR A 647 -19.28 20.95 -4.52
CA TYR A 647 -20.35 20.93 -5.50
C TYR A 647 -19.90 20.17 -6.75
N VAL A 648 -20.76 19.30 -7.27
CA VAL A 648 -20.55 18.58 -8.52
C VAL A 648 -21.63 19.02 -9.50
N ASN A 649 -21.21 19.60 -10.62
CA ASN A 649 -22.10 20.18 -11.64
C ASN A 649 -23.18 21.13 -11.03
N GLY A 650 -22.77 21.99 -10.09
CA GLY A 650 -23.64 22.96 -9.41
C GLY A 650 -24.58 22.37 -8.34
N LYS A 651 -24.47 21.08 -8.01
CA LYS A 651 -25.29 20.40 -7.00
C LYS A 651 -24.44 19.93 -5.82
N THR A 652 -25.05 19.86 -4.63
CA THR A 652 -24.45 19.30 -3.41
C THR A 652 -25.56 18.78 -2.50
N TYR A 653 -25.19 18.08 -1.43
CA TYR A 653 -26.06 17.76 -0.31
C TYR A 653 -25.28 17.84 1.00
N ALA A 654 -25.97 18.24 2.06
CA ALA A 654 -25.46 18.33 3.41
C ALA A 654 -26.55 17.92 4.40
N ASN A 655 -26.13 17.36 5.53
CA ASN A 655 -26.99 16.96 6.64
C ASN A 655 -28.18 16.08 6.19
N GLN A 656 -27.95 15.11 5.31
CA GLN A 656 -28.98 14.17 4.86
C GLN A 656 -28.84 12.82 5.57
N ILE A 657 -29.94 12.21 5.97
CA ILE A 657 -29.93 10.78 6.37
C ILE A 657 -29.61 9.92 5.14
N TYR A 658 -28.61 9.05 5.29
CA TYR A 658 -28.12 8.11 4.30
C TYR A 658 -27.95 6.72 4.94
N PHE A 659 -28.28 5.66 4.22
CA PHE A 659 -28.25 4.29 4.73
C PHE A 659 -26.94 3.57 4.40
N ALA A 660 -25.83 4.14 4.85
CA ALA A 660 -24.49 3.60 4.61
C ALA A 660 -24.33 2.20 5.24
N TYR A 661 -23.53 1.36 4.60
CA TYR A 661 -22.99 0.15 5.20
C TYR A 661 -21.80 0.53 6.09
N THR A 662 -21.95 0.37 7.40
CA THR A 662 -20.98 0.79 8.44
C THR A 662 -20.83 -0.26 9.55
N THR A 663 -21.76 -1.20 9.65
CA THR A 663 -21.84 -2.09 10.81
C THR A 663 -21.30 -3.48 10.47
N GLY A 664 -20.26 -3.92 11.19
CA GLY A 664 -19.66 -5.24 11.00
C GLY A 664 -18.35 -5.46 11.77
N GLY A 665 -17.41 -6.19 11.15
CA GLY A 665 -16.12 -6.58 11.75
C GLY A 665 -15.90 -8.10 11.85
N GLY A 666 -16.94 -8.91 11.65
CA GLY A 666 -16.83 -10.37 11.69
C GLY A 666 -16.59 -10.95 13.09
N ASN A 667 -16.46 -12.28 13.14
CA ASN A 667 -16.29 -13.01 14.40
C ASN A 667 -14.91 -12.78 15.02
N GLY A 668 -13.91 -12.43 14.21
CA GLY A 668 -12.58 -12.06 14.69
C GLY A 668 -12.67 -10.79 15.52
N GLN A 669 -13.30 -9.72 15.01
CA GLN A 669 -13.51 -8.51 15.80
C GLN A 669 -14.34 -8.77 17.07
N GLU A 670 -15.39 -9.59 16.99
CA GLU A 670 -16.19 -9.94 18.17
C GLU A 670 -15.37 -10.66 19.25
N THR A 671 -14.45 -11.53 18.83
CA THR A 671 -13.64 -12.37 19.73
C THR A 671 -12.42 -11.65 20.28
N TYR A 672 -11.76 -10.83 19.45
CA TYR A 672 -10.42 -10.31 19.71
C TYR A 672 -10.37 -8.79 19.91
N GLY A 673 -11.41 -8.05 19.50
CA GLY A 673 -11.50 -6.60 19.70
C GLY A 673 -11.40 -6.22 21.18
N GLY A 674 -10.40 -5.42 21.53
CA GLY A 674 -10.04 -5.02 22.89
C GLY A 674 -9.61 -6.14 23.85
N LYS A 675 -9.47 -7.39 23.40
CA LYS A 675 -9.22 -8.56 24.27
C LYS A 675 -7.95 -8.45 25.11
N TYR A 676 -6.91 -7.82 24.57
CA TYR A 676 -5.56 -7.76 25.15
C TYR A 676 -5.29 -6.45 25.90
N LEU A 677 -6.22 -5.50 25.89
CA LEU A 677 -6.06 -4.17 26.51
C LEU A 677 -5.76 -4.23 28.01
N SER A 678 -6.42 -5.14 28.75
CA SER A 678 -6.16 -5.30 30.19
C SER A 678 -4.74 -5.84 30.46
N GLU A 679 -4.23 -6.72 29.59
CA GLU A 679 -2.86 -7.23 29.69
C GLU A 679 -1.84 -6.15 29.35
N LEU A 680 -2.07 -5.43 28.25
CA LEU A 680 -1.25 -4.29 27.84
C LEU A 680 -1.20 -3.23 28.96
N GLN A 681 -2.34 -2.87 29.55
CA GLN A 681 -2.38 -1.89 30.62
C GLN A 681 -1.63 -2.35 31.88
N SER A 682 -1.61 -3.66 32.16
CA SER A 682 -0.86 -4.20 33.28
C SER A 682 0.65 -4.24 33.02
N LYS A 683 1.09 -4.49 31.78
CA LYS A 683 2.51 -4.60 31.42
C LYS A 683 3.15 -3.25 31.09
N TYR A 684 2.41 -2.42 30.35
CA TYR A 684 2.83 -1.15 29.75
C TYR A 684 1.77 -0.06 30.04
N PRO A 685 1.63 0.34 31.32
CA PRO A 685 0.57 1.27 31.73
C PRO A 685 0.72 2.67 31.11
N ASP A 686 1.91 3.03 30.65
CA ASP A 686 2.22 4.30 30.03
C ASP A 686 1.53 4.49 28.67
N LEU A 687 1.25 3.41 27.93
CA LEU A 687 0.43 3.43 26.70
C LEU A 687 -0.94 4.08 26.90
N PHE A 688 -1.51 3.98 28.11
CA PHE A 688 -2.84 4.48 28.45
C PHE A 688 -2.81 5.72 29.36
N THR A 689 -1.64 6.34 29.51
CA THR A 689 -1.47 7.62 30.23
C THR A 689 -0.74 8.68 29.39
N THR A 690 0.00 8.27 28.37
CA THR A 690 0.64 9.14 27.40
C THR A 690 -0.41 9.85 26.56
N ARG A 691 -0.41 11.19 26.60
CA ARG A 691 -1.39 11.99 25.87
C ARG A 691 -0.98 12.08 24.40
N ALA A 692 -1.88 11.64 23.52
CA ALA A 692 -1.73 11.77 22.09
C ALA A 692 -1.74 13.26 21.68
N ILE A 693 -1.05 13.60 20.60
CA ILE A 693 -0.78 14.99 20.22
C ILE A 693 -2.05 15.65 19.65
N SER A 694 -2.80 14.93 18.81
CA SER A 694 -3.94 15.50 18.10
C SER A 694 -5.11 15.79 19.05
N THR A 695 -5.33 14.91 20.03
CA THR A 695 -6.48 14.96 20.96
C THR A 695 -6.14 15.54 22.34
N GLY A 696 -4.88 15.48 22.75
CA GLY A 696 -4.45 15.86 24.10
C GLY A 696 -4.91 14.91 25.22
N VAL A 697 -5.43 13.72 24.88
CA VAL A 697 -5.80 12.66 25.83
C VAL A 697 -5.11 11.34 25.47
N ALA A 698 -5.04 10.40 26.42
CA ALA A 698 -4.44 9.10 26.17
C ALA A 698 -5.42 8.14 25.48
N PRO A 699 -4.95 7.10 24.77
CA PRO A 699 -5.79 5.98 24.32
C PRO A 699 -6.68 5.46 25.46
N ASP A 700 -7.94 5.17 25.16
CA ASP A 700 -8.95 4.76 26.12
C ASP A 700 -9.21 3.24 26.04
N PRO A 701 -8.66 2.43 26.96
CA PRO A 701 -8.82 0.99 26.93
C PRO A 701 -10.15 0.52 27.55
N THR A 702 -10.99 1.43 28.06
CA THR A 702 -12.17 1.05 28.86
C THR A 702 -13.35 0.58 28.02
N THR A 703 -13.33 0.87 26.71
CA THR A 703 -14.34 0.43 25.75
C THR A 703 -13.70 -0.50 24.74
N HIS A 704 -14.28 -1.68 24.53
CA HIS A 704 -13.79 -2.65 23.54
C HIS A 704 -14.61 -2.53 22.26
N ILE A 705 -13.94 -2.44 21.11
CA ILE A 705 -14.61 -2.43 19.81
C ILE A 705 -14.83 -3.89 19.38
N THR A 706 -15.92 -4.52 19.82
CA THR A 706 -16.29 -5.87 19.35
C THR A 706 -17.10 -5.85 18.06
N LYS A 707 -17.51 -4.66 17.60
CA LYS A 707 -18.24 -4.42 16.36
C LYS A 707 -18.04 -2.98 15.92
N TRP A 708 -17.69 -2.79 14.65
CA TRP A 708 -17.60 -1.49 14.01
C TRP A 708 -18.99 -0.93 13.69
N SER A 709 -19.10 0.40 13.70
CA SER A 709 -20.29 1.21 13.41
C SER A 709 -19.86 2.66 13.18
N ALA A 710 -20.74 3.48 12.63
CA ALA A 710 -20.41 4.82 12.15
C ALA A 710 -19.81 5.77 13.20
N LYS A 711 -20.02 5.53 14.50
CA LYS A 711 -19.44 6.34 15.59
C LYS A 711 -17.91 6.23 15.71
N TYR A 712 -17.30 5.21 15.09
CA TYR A 712 -15.85 5.00 15.01
C TYR A 712 -15.28 5.34 13.62
N GLU A 713 -16.07 5.98 12.77
CA GLU A 713 -15.73 6.28 11.38
C GLU A 713 -15.85 7.79 11.12
N ASN A 714 -14.95 8.32 10.29
CA ASN A 714 -15.01 9.70 9.79
C ASN A 714 -16.06 9.86 8.69
N GLY A 715 -16.19 8.86 7.82
CA GLY A 715 -17.04 8.90 6.64
C GLY A 715 -16.87 7.68 5.75
N THR A 716 -17.36 7.77 4.51
CA THR A 716 -17.21 6.72 3.51
C THR A 716 -17.07 7.30 2.11
N SER A 717 -16.35 6.61 1.23
CA SER A 717 -16.50 6.81 -0.22
C SER A 717 -17.95 6.51 -0.66
N LEU A 718 -18.41 7.12 -1.76
CA LEU A 718 -19.78 6.92 -2.27
C LEU A 718 -20.10 5.42 -2.49
N GLN A 719 -21.18 4.90 -1.89
CA GLN A 719 -21.49 3.46 -1.88
C GLN A 719 -22.47 3.01 -2.97
N ASN A 720 -22.86 3.91 -3.87
CA ASN A 720 -23.71 3.64 -5.04
C ASN A 720 -25.14 3.18 -4.72
N ILE A 721 -25.72 3.65 -3.61
CA ILE A 721 -27.08 3.31 -3.18
C ILE A 721 -28.10 4.44 -3.44
N GLY A 722 -27.67 5.70 -3.40
CA GLY A 722 -28.52 6.88 -3.62
C GLY A 722 -28.88 7.64 -2.34
N ILE A 723 -28.92 8.97 -2.43
CA ILE A 723 -29.11 9.86 -1.28
C ILE A 723 -30.58 10.06 -0.87
N GLY A 724 -31.52 9.66 -1.72
CA GLY A 724 -32.97 9.84 -1.53
C GLY A 724 -33.72 8.61 -1.03
N LEU A 725 -33.01 7.56 -0.58
CA LEU A 725 -33.64 6.35 -0.05
C LEU A 725 -34.44 6.60 1.23
N ALA A 726 -34.01 7.54 2.07
CA ALA A 726 -34.66 7.86 3.33
C ALA A 726 -36.02 8.54 3.08
N VAL A 727 -37.10 7.86 3.48
CA VAL A 727 -38.48 8.28 3.22
C VAL A 727 -38.78 9.60 3.95
N LYS A 728 -39.25 10.59 3.18
CA LYS A 728 -39.79 11.85 3.69
C LYS A 728 -41.28 11.97 3.36
N LEU A 729 -42.05 12.50 4.30
CA LEU A 729 -43.44 12.88 4.09
C LEU A 729 -43.53 14.15 3.20
N PRO A 730 -44.70 14.47 2.62
CA PRO A 730 -44.86 15.66 1.79
C PRO A 730 -44.52 17.00 2.47
N ASN A 731 -44.53 17.04 3.80
CA ASN A 731 -44.12 18.20 4.60
C ASN A 731 -42.60 18.30 4.84
N GLY A 732 -41.82 17.30 4.38
CA GLY A 732 -40.37 17.23 4.51
C GLY A 732 -39.88 16.43 5.73
N ASP A 733 -40.77 16.00 6.63
CA ASP A 733 -40.40 15.23 7.81
C ASP A 733 -39.95 13.83 7.40
N TYR A 734 -38.92 13.29 8.05
CA TYR A 734 -38.55 11.89 7.88
C TYR A 734 -39.63 10.98 8.47
N ALA A 735 -39.97 9.92 7.73
CA ALA A 735 -40.76 8.84 8.32
C ALA A 735 -39.95 8.17 9.43
N TYR A 736 -40.60 7.84 10.53
CA TYR A 736 -39.98 7.23 11.70
C TYR A 736 -40.90 6.17 12.28
N LEU A 737 -40.32 5.06 12.73
CA LEU A 737 -41.03 4.00 13.43
C LEU A 737 -40.45 3.89 14.84
N ASP A 738 -41.22 4.34 15.83
CA ASP A 738 -40.91 4.21 17.25
C ASP A 738 -41.09 2.74 17.67
N GLY A 739 -40.03 2.12 18.18
CA GLY A 739 -40.06 0.73 18.62
C GLY A 739 -38.68 0.16 18.97
N GLY A 740 -38.64 -0.66 20.04
CA GLY A 740 -37.41 -1.26 20.54
C GLY A 740 -36.44 -0.19 21.06
N ASN A 741 -35.26 -0.09 20.44
CA ASN A 741 -34.24 0.93 20.76
C ASN A 741 -34.35 2.19 19.88
N ASN A 742 -35.37 2.30 19.02
CA ASN A 742 -35.63 3.46 18.18
C ASN A 742 -36.69 4.35 18.84
N ASP A 743 -36.28 5.31 19.68
CA ASP A 743 -37.17 6.16 20.48
C ASP A 743 -36.96 7.68 20.26
N LYS A 744 -36.15 8.06 19.26
CA LYS A 744 -35.77 9.47 19.00
C LYS A 744 -36.97 10.34 18.60
N PHE A 745 -37.96 9.78 17.92
CA PHE A 745 -39.17 10.47 17.49
C PHE A 745 -40.40 9.56 17.66
N LYS A 746 -41.60 10.16 17.69
CA LYS A 746 -42.83 9.37 17.64
C LYS A 746 -43.02 8.77 16.25
N THR A 747 -43.67 7.61 16.20
CA THR A 747 -44.06 6.98 14.92
C THR A 747 -44.79 7.96 14.00
N THR A 748 -44.22 8.15 12.82
CA THR A 748 -44.69 9.03 11.76
C THR A 748 -44.53 8.29 10.45
N LEU A 749 -45.64 7.90 9.81
CA LEU A 749 -45.63 7.06 8.60
C LEU A 749 -46.38 7.75 7.46
N PRO A 750 -46.10 7.40 6.19
CA PRO A 750 -46.94 7.79 5.07
C PRO A 750 -48.41 7.44 5.29
N GLU A 751 -49.33 8.32 4.89
CA GLU A 751 -50.78 8.15 5.09
C GLU A 751 -51.31 6.80 4.57
N GLN A 752 -50.75 6.33 3.46
CA GLN A 752 -51.08 5.05 2.82
C GLN A 752 -50.74 3.83 3.68
N MET A 753 -49.86 3.99 4.67
CA MET A 753 -49.46 2.95 5.63
C MET A 753 -50.09 3.17 7.02
N GLY A 754 -50.53 4.40 7.33
CA GLY A 754 -51.05 4.78 8.65
C GLY A 754 -52.59 4.73 8.78
N SER A 755 -53.35 4.44 7.72
CA SER A 755 -54.81 4.44 7.83
C SER A 755 -55.33 3.23 8.62
N ILE A 756 -56.13 3.53 9.65
CA ILE A 756 -56.93 2.61 10.48
C ILE A 756 -57.70 1.56 9.66
N ASP A 757 -58.03 1.84 8.39
CA ASP A 757 -58.81 0.94 7.53
C ASP A 757 -58.10 -0.38 7.18
N TYR A 758 -56.76 -0.43 7.16
CA TYR A 758 -56.03 -1.68 6.86
C TYR A 758 -56.03 -2.65 8.06
N TYR A 759 -55.90 -2.13 9.29
CA TYR A 759 -55.90 -2.95 10.50
C TYR A 759 -57.31 -3.28 10.99
N VAL A 760 -58.29 -2.40 10.79
CA VAL A 760 -59.70 -2.66 11.17
C VAL A 760 -60.37 -3.74 10.31
N GLN A 761 -59.89 -4.02 9.09
CA GLN A 761 -60.43 -5.12 8.27
C GLN A 761 -60.04 -6.52 8.75
N GLN A 762 -58.99 -6.68 9.59
CA GLN A 762 -58.67 -7.98 10.19
C GLN A 762 -59.46 -8.26 11.48
N GLU A 763 -59.82 -7.23 12.27
CA GLU A 763 -60.71 -7.43 13.43
C GLU A 763 -62.18 -7.68 13.03
N LEU A 764 -62.58 -7.37 11.79
CA LEU A 764 -63.92 -7.67 11.28
C LEU A 764 -64.02 -9.01 10.54
N LYS A 765 -62.97 -9.85 10.56
CA LYS A 765 -62.95 -11.19 9.95
C LYS A 765 -62.61 -12.34 10.90
N ASN A 766 -62.55 -12.10 12.22
CA ASN A 766 -62.50 -13.15 13.24
C ASN A 766 -63.78 -13.19 14.07
#